data_AF-A0A2E8A6M1-F1
#
_entry.id   AF-A0A2E8A6M1-F1
#
_cell.length_a   1.000
_cell.length_b   1.000
_cell.length_c   1.000
_cell.angle_alpha   90.00
_cell.angle_beta   90.00
_cell.angle_gamma   90.00
#
_symmetry.space_group_name_H-M   'P 1'
#
loop_
_entity.id
_entity.type
_entity.pdbx_description
1 polymer ?
#
loop_
_entity_poly.entity_id
_entity_poly.type
_entity_poly.pdbx_seq_one_letter_code
_entity_poly.pdbx_strand_id
1 'polypeptide(L)'
;MLHAAPATIEAVDEAIAAQASLKELDLMGLKQETKGYSAKLGDQKVYLLFGDNDGVPVINMALLEEDHQLSNGIHLPKVVFMVATQENSLNAAKIPNALSGIISSKEKSIDFKEGINVFAAADLSKSTNNKLKFISKRLGLINDSISLSGFMAASALTAIRGKGTFNGDYELTLNLSKFEPEGLGKFVTGKDISINFDNSDGKETFSSNFALDLMLPSKMGGHTLDFHGEIEIDSPTTKDATYTIKSNEGAKLDLSSAFGINWLSLSDISLNMVLKESDVSLEFDAKFDGKAISVVFKEEDGELSDFTLKLADTLKMSELPEIRNIPGAANLSVSDVIINPGAISGKVNFKSEIVNVLIFQDAKKGWNFGLHIEKAMSLGEIVGHDKGLLKKILFPEMRLLSSTKGFQHNYEDLPEALQNFMDKTEGDLQLLKGINLEVDFIPSKMSNDVKSALKAIGISGPLEISGTLDGVFGGKPGVDVSCALSESPKSEFTFIKSKANVEENFFIKLKEEETDLGFSTSIQLPGGKNADPLTFDVTFELEARDTEVEVVVAGDMQGDWHDAMGIKGLTLENPYMSVGINETGAFDFMLSGIIMLGSTQVHGAADLVIEPEALFLPESLAFAGTLNKLDFGALTSHAAHLMTSKYGKGMKDKGFQGFDAELRDLVFAFMTPGAKLPSDLESELSIQGAGVAMKASLFVNGKELGMAGGYASDQGIKFDGRIDPFTLGPLKLKDAEIDIQASASNESHFKMSGDFVLFKGFEDKYELELDPSDFRFYSDTKFGGLFDLSIDAETTKGLKFDVSNDLIFDAALEGYNEALKDGLKGVLKGLKDGDEKLKTAQNNVTKAQNSINSLKKQIKTAQAEAKAAFNSASKKIADAKGKVDKLNNTINSINGNIHSKKDQIKHDKKKMRYDKVTKEGIELGKLESELGSTIAAKKTADWALKNANKTVKIVPVDSSPKVIALTAELKTATETLKVAKGVLSAAQATNKGFESAANAIEKGTNLFEIERMMVSGSMKGITSVGKQGKTPKLSITCKLGNQMHTYTATIGPAENNFDHLVKGVLQDLAKDVIKLF
;
A
#
# COMPACT_ATOMS: atom_id res chain seq x y z
N MET A 1 -95.98 -21.84 71.42
CA MET A 1 -97.19 -21.40 72.16
C MET A 1 -96.95 -21.79 73.61
N LEU A 2 -96.66 -20.94 74.60
CA LEU A 2 -96.84 -19.50 74.82
C LEU A 2 -95.57 -18.90 75.50
N HIS A 3 -95.34 -17.61 75.22
CA HIS A 3 -94.41 -16.61 75.81
C HIS A 3 -94.45 -16.53 77.35
N ALA A 4 -93.39 -16.29 78.14
CA ALA A 4 -92.31 -15.27 78.20
C ALA A 4 -92.58 -14.09 79.18
N ALA A 5 -91.77 -14.08 80.28
CA ALA A 5 -91.22 -12.95 81.08
C ALA A 5 -92.16 -11.98 81.86
N PRO A 6 -91.65 -11.09 82.76
CA PRO A 6 -90.60 -11.20 83.80
C PRO A 6 -91.04 -10.56 85.17
N ALA A 7 -90.32 -10.80 86.28
CA ALA A 7 -90.33 -9.91 87.44
C ALA A 7 -89.04 -10.00 88.27
N THR A 8 -88.42 -8.84 88.44
CA THR A 8 -87.19 -8.48 89.16
C THR A 8 -87.45 -8.09 90.62
N ILE A 9 -86.43 -8.26 91.47
CA ILE A 9 -86.14 -7.55 92.74
C ILE A 9 -87.07 -7.86 93.93
N GLU A 10 -86.74 -8.91 94.69
CA GLU A 10 -86.98 -8.99 96.16
C GLU A 10 -86.09 -10.04 96.87
N ALA A 11 -84.94 -10.43 96.30
CA ALA A 11 -84.03 -11.42 96.90
C ALA A 11 -82.88 -10.79 97.71
N VAL A 12 -82.83 -9.45 97.81
CA VAL A 12 -81.81 -8.72 98.59
C VAL A 12 -82.10 -8.77 100.10
N ASP A 13 -83.35 -9.04 100.51
CA ASP A 13 -83.69 -9.17 101.94
C ASP A 13 -83.68 -10.63 102.47
N GLU A 14 -83.64 -11.65 101.61
CA GLU A 14 -83.39 -13.05 102.04
C GLU A 14 -81.89 -13.39 102.15
N ALA A 15 -81.02 -12.67 101.43
CA ALA A 15 -79.57 -12.84 101.53
C ALA A 15 -79.00 -12.37 102.89
N ILE A 16 -79.65 -11.39 103.54
CA ILE A 16 -79.30 -10.92 104.89
C ILE A 16 -79.78 -11.92 105.97
N ALA A 17 -80.80 -12.74 105.69
CA ALA A 17 -81.25 -13.82 106.57
C ALA A 17 -80.38 -15.10 106.46
N ALA A 18 -79.72 -15.36 105.32
CA ALA A 18 -78.88 -16.55 105.13
C ALA A 18 -77.52 -16.49 105.86
N GLN A 19 -77.02 -15.29 106.19
CA GLN A 19 -75.75 -15.13 106.92
C GLN A 19 -75.89 -15.43 108.43
N ALA A 20 -77.12 -15.43 108.96
CA ALA A 20 -77.43 -15.79 110.34
C ALA A 20 -77.78 -17.28 110.55
N SER A 21 -78.02 -18.05 109.48
CA SER A 21 -78.42 -19.47 109.53
C SER A 21 -77.26 -20.47 109.37
N LEU A 22 -76.05 -20.00 109.08
CA LEU A 22 -74.86 -20.86 108.91
C LEU A 22 -74.32 -21.47 110.23
N LYS A 23 -74.88 -21.08 111.39
CA LYS A 23 -74.63 -21.74 112.68
C LYS A 23 -75.56 -22.93 112.99
N GLU A 24 -76.58 -23.19 112.17
CA GLU A 24 -77.53 -24.32 112.35
C GLU A 24 -77.63 -25.24 111.11
N LEU A 25 -76.60 -25.26 110.26
CA LEU A 25 -76.46 -26.22 109.14
C LEU A 25 -75.66 -27.46 109.57
N ASP A 26 -76.17 -28.18 110.58
CA ASP A 26 -75.79 -29.58 110.87
C ASP A 26 -76.69 -30.58 110.09
N LEU A 27 -77.32 -30.10 109.02
CA LEU A 27 -78.15 -30.88 108.10
C LEU A 27 -77.68 -30.57 106.67
N MET A 28 -76.78 -31.42 106.15
CA MET A 28 -76.37 -31.61 104.74
C MET A 28 -74.84 -31.81 104.56
N GLY A 29 -74.13 -32.47 105.49
CA GLY A 29 -72.82 -33.09 105.20
C GLY A 29 -71.69 -32.17 104.68
N LEU A 30 -71.78 -30.86 104.89
CA LEU A 30 -70.76 -29.87 104.52
C LEU A 30 -69.59 -29.92 105.49
N LYS A 31 -68.37 -30.14 104.99
CA LYS A 31 -67.11 -30.05 105.72
C LYS A 31 -66.37 -28.77 105.37
N GLN A 32 -66.02 -27.97 106.37
CA GLN A 32 -65.14 -26.82 106.23
C GLN A 32 -63.72 -27.31 105.89
N GLU A 33 -63.17 -26.84 104.77
CA GLU A 33 -61.81 -27.08 104.32
C GLU A 33 -60.96 -25.83 104.58
N THR A 34 -59.63 -25.95 104.56
CA THR A 34 -58.69 -24.86 104.91
C THR A 34 -58.90 -23.56 104.11
N LYS A 35 -59.59 -23.62 102.96
CA LYS A 35 -59.87 -22.49 102.05
C LYS A 35 -61.26 -22.53 101.39
N GLY A 36 -62.27 -23.14 102.01
CA GLY A 36 -63.62 -23.21 101.44
C GLY A 36 -64.52 -24.20 102.16
N TYR A 37 -65.68 -24.51 101.58
CA TYR A 37 -66.56 -25.57 102.08
C TYR A 37 -66.63 -26.68 101.04
N SER A 38 -66.75 -27.92 101.48
CA SER A 38 -67.01 -29.06 100.60
C SER A 38 -68.22 -29.84 101.06
N ALA A 39 -69.06 -30.32 100.14
CA ALA A 39 -70.16 -31.23 100.40
C ALA A 39 -69.97 -32.51 99.60
N LYS A 40 -70.63 -33.60 100.03
CA LYS A 40 -70.84 -34.76 99.19
C LYS A 40 -72.20 -34.65 98.49
N LEU A 41 -72.18 -34.78 97.17
CA LEU A 41 -73.39 -34.93 96.35
C LEU A 41 -73.35 -36.33 95.72
N GLY A 42 -74.00 -37.29 96.36
CA GLY A 42 -73.80 -38.71 96.04
C GLY A 42 -72.37 -39.16 96.37
N ASP A 43 -71.68 -39.77 95.40
CA ASP A 43 -70.27 -40.18 95.53
C ASP A 43 -69.27 -39.05 95.19
N GLN A 44 -69.75 -37.92 94.66
CA GLN A 44 -68.93 -36.79 94.21
C GLN A 44 -68.68 -35.77 95.32
N LYS A 45 -67.50 -35.16 95.32
CA LYS A 45 -67.14 -34.06 96.23
C LYS A 45 -67.29 -32.73 95.52
N VAL A 46 -68.18 -31.89 96.05
CA VAL A 46 -68.46 -30.54 95.55
C VAL A 46 -67.80 -29.53 96.47
N TYR A 47 -67.22 -28.46 95.93
CA TYR A 47 -66.66 -27.35 96.69
C TYR A 47 -67.51 -26.09 96.46
N LEU A 48 -67.78 -25.35 97.53
CA LEU A 48 -68.44 -24.05 97.47
C LEU A 48 -67.39 -22.97 97.70
N LEU A 49 -67.27 -22.06 96.74
CA LEU A 49 -66.29 -20.97 96.69
C LEU A 49 -67.03 -19.64 96.67
N PHE A 50 -66.52 -18.65 97.39
CA PHE A 50 -67.14 -17.33 97.48
C PHE A 50 -66.33 -16.33 96.66
N GLY A 51 -66.86 -16.03 95.46
CA GLY A 51 -66.39 -14.95 94.61
C GLY A 51 -67.00 -13.60 95.02
N ASP A 52 -66.62 -12.57 94.28
CA ASP A 52 -67.09 -11.20 94.43
C ASP A 52 -67.52 -10.67 93.06
N ASN A 53 -68.72 -10.10 92.99
CA ASN A 53 -69.18 -9.32 91.85
C ASN A 53 -69.51 -7.92 92.36
N ASP A 54 -68.63 -6.95 92.09
CA ASP A 54 -68.76 -5.56 92.52
C ASP A 54 -69.08 -5.39 94.02
N GLY A 55 -68.39 -6.15 94.89
CA GLY A 55 -68.57 -6.11 96.34
C GLY A 55 -69.72 -6.98 96.87
N VAL A 56 -70.45 -7.68 96.00
CA VAL A 56 -71.49 -8.65 96.36
C VAL A 56 -70.90 -10.07 96.39
N PRO A 57 -70.96 -10.78 97.53
CA PRO A 57 -70.51 -12.17 97.60
C PRO A 57 -71.35 -13.08 96.71
N VAL A 58 -70.70 -13.79 95.79
CA VAL A 58 -71.34 -14.77 94.88
C VAL A 58 -70.84 -16.17 95.22
N ILE A 59 -71.76 -17.13 95.33
CA ILE A 59 -71.40 -18.54 95.57
C ILE A 59 -71.18 -19.24 94.22
N ASN A 60 -69.96 -19.72 94.02
CA ASN A 60 -69.60 -20.62 92.92
C ASN A 60 -69.55 -22.06 93.43
N MET A 61 -70.01 -22.98 92.61
CA MET A 61 -69.97 -24.42 92.90
C MET A 61 -68.95 -25.10 91.99
N ALA A 62 -67.89 -25.64 92.57
CA ALA A 62 -66.87 -26.40 91.84
C ALA A 62 -67.10 -27.90 92.01
N LEU A 63 -67.27 -28.61 90.90
CA LEU A 63 -67.33 -30.06 90.86
C LEU A 63 -66.01 -30.60 90.30
N LEU A 64 -65.30 -31.39 91.09
CA LEU A 64 -64.08 -32.07 90.65
C LEU A 64 -64.44 -33.47 90.15
N GLU A 65 -64.20 -33.71 88.87
CA GLU A 65 -64.36 -35.02 88.22
C GLU A 65 -62.99 -35.55 87.77
N GLU A 66 -62.89 -36.88 87.73
CA GLU A 66 -61.73 -37.61 87.21
C GLU A 66 -62.15 -38.46 86.01
N ASP A 67 -61.22 -38.64 85.07
CA ASP A 67 -61.38 -39.51 83.90
C ASP A 67 -62.64 -39.19 83.05
N HIS A 68 -62.78 -37.92 82.66
CA HIS A 68 -63.90 -37.45 81.85
C HIS A 68 -63.53 -37.32 80.36
N GLN A 69 -64.53 -37.28 79.49
CA GLN A 69 -64.32 -37.13 78.06
C GLN A 69 -65.35 -36.18 77.45
N LEU A 70 -64.88 -35.18 76.70
CA LEU A 70 -65.74 -34.25 75.96
C LEU A 70 -66.25 -34.87 74.65
N SER A 71 -67.29 -34.28 74.05
CA SER A 71 -67.86 -34.74 72.77
C SER A 71 -66.92 -34.66 71.59
N ASN A 72 -66.08 -33.63 71.58
CA ASN A 72 -64.98 -33.51 70.66
C ASN A 72 -63.83 -34.48 70.97
N GLY A 73 -64.05 -35.51 71.80
CA GLY A 73 -63.14 -36.61 72.06
C GLY A 73 -62.00 -36.33 73.04
N ILE A 74 -61.83 -35.08 73.53
CA ILE A 74 -60.76 -34.70 74.45
C ILE A 74 -60.87 -35.50 75.75
N HIS A 75 -59.77 -36.16 76.14
CA HIS A 75 -59.67 -36.84 77.42
C HIS A 75 -59.21 -35.87 78.51
N LEU A 76 -59.97 -35.82 79.60
CA LEU A 76 -59.76 -34.96 80.75
C LEU A 76 -59.53 -35.86 81.97
N PRO A 77 -58.28 -36.28 82.26
CA PRO A 77 -57.96 -37.09 83.43
C PRO A 77 -58.43 -36.43 84.74
N LYS A 78 -58.42 -35.09 84.80
CA LYS A 78 -59.02 -34.29 85.88
C LYS A 78 -59.64 -33.02 85.32
N VAL A 79 -60.85 -32.72 85.74
CA VAL A 79 -61.59 -31.51 85.35
C VAL A 79 -62.34 -30.92 86.52
N VAL A 80 -62.36 -29.60 86.59
CA VAL A 80 -63.18 -28.82 87.51
C VAL A 80 -64.23 -28.09 86.69
N PHE A 81 -65.49 -28.43 86.93
CA PHE A 81 -66.63 -27.67 86.43
C PHE A 81 -67.06 -26.67 87.48
N MET A 82 -66.87 -25.38 87.19
CA MET A 82 -67.22 -24.27 88.06
C MET A 82 -68.54 -23.66 87.61
N VAL A 83 -69.59 -23.88 88.37
CA VAL A 83 -70.90 -23.30 88.14
C VAL A 83 -70.96 -21.94 88.83
N ALA A 84 -71.06 -20.88 88.05
CA ALA A 84 -71.25 -19.51 88.51
C ALA A 84 -72.67 -19.06 88.13
N THR A 85 -73.47 -18.62 89.10
CA THR A 85 -74.86 -18.20 88.84
C THR A 85 -74.97 -16.81 88.21
N GLN A 86 -73.87 -16.06 88.21
CA GLN A 86 -73.69 -14.75 87.58
C GLN A 86 -72.19 -14.51 87.41
N GLU A 87 -71.81 -13.59 86.53
CA GLU A 87 -70.41 -13.18 86.39
C GLU A 87 -69.85 -12.74 87.75
N ASN A 88 -68.62 -13.17 88.07
CA ASN A 88 -67.94 -12.78 89.31
C ASN A 88 -66.44 -13.09 89.20
N SER A 89 -65.66 -12.58 90.16
CA SER A 89 -64.24 -12.85 90.27
C SER A 89 -63.91 -13.56 91.59
N LEU A 90 -62.95 -14.48 91.57
CA LEU A 90 -62.47 -15.17 92.76
C LEU A 90 -60.97 -14.95 92.91
N ASN A 91 -60.54 -14.46 94.07
CA ASN A 91 -59.12 -14.40 94.40
C ASN A 91 -58.50 -15.81 94.36
N ALA A 92 -57.49 -16.01 93.52
CA ALA A 92 -56.87 -17.31 93.29
C ALA A 92 -56.32 -17.94 94.59
N ALA A 93 -55.91 -17.13 95.58
CA ALA A 93 -55.43 -17.62 96.87
C ALA A 93 -56.50 -18.31 97.72
N LYS A 94 -57.79 -18.05 97.45
CA LYS A 94 -58.96 -18.67 98.09
C LYS A 94 -59.38 -20.00 97.46
N ILE A 95 -58.69 -20.46 96.42
CA ILE A 95 -58.96 -21.76 95.81
C ILE A 95 -58.43 -22.88 96.73
N PRO A 96 -59.24 -23.90 97.05
CA PRO A 96 -58.79 -25.07 97.80
C PRO A 96 -57.61 -25.78 97.13
N ASN A 97 -56.68 -26.31 97.93
CA ASN A 97 -55.50 -27.03 97.41
C ASN A 97 -55.88 -28.23 96.51
N ALA A 98 -57.07 -28.81 96.71
CA ALA A 98 -57.59 -29.89 95.88
C ALA A 98 -57.94 -29.46 94.44
N LEU A 99 -58.22 -28.17 94.21
CA LEU A 99 -58.58 -27.59 92.92
C LEU A 99 -57.43 -26.79 92.29
N SER A 100 -56.49 -26.29 93.10
CA SER A 100 -55.39 -25.42 92.64
C SER A 100 -54.41 -26.10 91.68
N GLY A 101 -54.37 -27.44 91.63
CA GLY A 101 -53.56 -28.18 90.66
C GLY A 101 -54.17 -28.28 89.26
N ILE A 102 -55.45 -27.89 89.10
CA ILE A 102 -56.20 -27.98 87.82
C ILE A 102 -56.62 -26.59 87.36
N ILE A 103 -57.10 -25.75 88.29
CA ILE A 103 -57.35 -24.34 88.03
C ILE A 103 -56.00 -23.62 88.03
N SER A 104 -55.34 -23.61 86.87
CA SER A 104 -54.10 -22.86 86.69
C SER A 104 -54.44 -21.41 86.32
N SER A 105 -54.03 -20.46 87.15
CA SER A 105 -54.09 -19.03 86.83
C SER A 105 -52.79 -18.38 87.29
N LYS A 106 -52.16 -17.61 86.39
CA LYS A 106 -51.04 -16.73 86.72
C LYS A 106 -51.51 -15.42 87.38
N GLU A 107 -52.82 -15.21 87.44
CA GLU A 107 -53.45 -13.97 87.88
C GLU A 107 -53.87 -14.02 89.35
N LYS A 108 -54.03 -12.84 89.96
CA LYS A 108 -54.42 -12.71 91.37
C LYS A 108 -55.90 -13.03 91.60
N SER A 109 -56.73 -12.91 90.58
CA SER A 109 -58.15 -13.26 90.55
C SER A 109 -58.44 -14.11 89.31
N ILE A 110 -59.53 -14.86 89.36
CA ILE A 110 -60.06 -15.63 88.24
C ILE A 110 -61.48 -15.14 88.00
N ASP A 111 -61.73 -14.67 86.80
CA ASP A 111 -63.06 -14.23 86.40
C ASP A 111 -63.86 -15.42 85.87
N PHE A 112 -65.11 -15.51 86.30
CA PHE A 112 -66.05 -16.55 85.89
C PHE A 112 -67.19 -15.90 85.12
N LYS A 113 -67.51 -16.47 83.95
CA LYS A 113 -68.74 -16.13 83.21
C LYS A 113 -69.95 -16.79 83.87
N GLU A 114 -71.13 -16.20 83.74
CA GLU A 114 -72.39 -16.85 84.16
C GLU A 114 -72.59 -18.18 83.42
N GLY A 115 -72.75 -19.29 84.14
CA GLY A 115 -72.89 -20.64 83.58
C GLY A 115 -71.81 -21.61 84.08
N ILE A 116 -71.27 -22.46 83.20
CA ILE A 116 -70.29 -23.50 83.57
C ILE A 116 -68.92 -23.11 83.02
N ASN A 117 -68.02 -22.71 83.89
CA ASN A 117 -66.61 -22.48 83.55
C ASN A 117 -65.84 -23.78 83.74
N VAL A 118 -64.96 -24.11 82.80
CA VAL A 118 -64.24 -25.38 82.76
C VAL A 118 -62.78 -25.10 82.99
N PHE A 119 -62.15 -25.88 83.87
CA PHE A 119 -60.71 -25.93 84.04
C PHE A 119 -60.29 -27.38 84.06
N ALA A 120 -59.43 -27.80 83.16
CA ALA A 120 -59.00 -29.18 83.09
C ALA A 120 -57.54 -29.29 82.70
N ALA A 121 -56.98 -30.44 83.06
CA ALA A 121 -55.67 -30.86 82.60
C ALA A 121 -55.94 -31.89 81.48
N ALA A 122 -55.89 -31.47 80.22
CA ALA A 122 -56.24 -32.30 79.06
C ALA A 122 -55.08 -33.24 78.71
N ASP A 123 -55.40 -34.50 78.39
CA ASP A 123 -54.47 -35.51 77.88
C ASP A 123 -54.84 -35.81 76.43
N LEU A 124 -54.18 -35.10 75.50
CA LEU A 124 -54.49 -35.25 74.07
C LEU A 124 -54.05 -36.61 73.51
N SER A 125 -53.07 -37.28 74.13
CA SER A 125 -52.60 -38.60 73.69
C SER A 125 -53.69 -39.68 73.80
N LYS A 126 -54.56 -39.55 74.81
CA LYS A 126 -55.70 -40.46 75.07
C LYS A 126 -57.02 -40.00 74.45
N SER A 127 -57.06 -38.81 73.86
CA SER A 127 -58.25 -38.28 73.17
C SER A 127 -58.76 -39.24 72.09
N THR A 128 -60.07 -39.44 71.93
CA THR A 128 -60.61 -40.25 70.81
C THR A 128 -60.69 -39.45 69.50
N ASN A 129 -60.40 -38.14 69.56
CA ASN A 129 -60.42 -37.28 68.40
C ASN A 129 -59.09 -37.40 67.63
N ASN A 130 -59.18 -37.96 66.42
CA ASN A 130 -58.04 -38.15 65.55
C ASN A 130 -57.35 -36.83 65.17
N LYS A 131 -58.09 -35.71 65.07
CA LYS A 131 -57.51 -34.38 64.81
C LYS A 131 -56.55 -34.00 65.95
N LEU A 132 -57.00 -34.18 67.19
CA LEU A 132 -56.24 -33.80 68.39
C LEU A 132 -55.09 -34.74 68.71
N LYS A 133 -55.27 -36.03 68.46
CA LYS A 133 -54.19 -37.02 68.52
C LYS A 133 -53.09 -36.70 67.52
N PHE A 134 -53.47 -36.31 66.31
CA PHE A 134 -52.51 -35.99 65.26
C PHE A 134 -51.79 -34.66 65.55
N ILE A 135 -52.49 -33.61 66.00
CA ILE A 135 -51.89 -32.34 66.44
C ILE A 135 -50.93 -32.57 67.60
N SER A 136 -51.37 -33.30 68.63
CA SER A 136 -50.55 -33.55 69.81
C SER A 136 -49.30 -34.37 69.49
N LYS A 137 -49.41 -35.34 68.57
CA LYS A 137 -48.23 -36.04 68.08
C LYS A 137 -47.27 -35.11 67.35
N ARG A 138 -47.77 -34.38 66.35
CA ARG A 138 -46.92 -33.60 65.43
C ARG A 138 -46.31 -32.36 66.08
N LEU A 139 -46.97 -31.74 67.04
CA LEU A 139 -46.44 -30.61 67.82
C LEU A 139 -45.59 -31.05 69.03
N GLY A 140 -45.36 -32.36 69.22
CA GLY A 140 -44.55 -32.89 70.33
C GLY A 140 -45.21 -32.82 71.70
N LEU A 141 -46.54 -32.78 71.76
CA LEU A 141 -47.35 -32.57 72.97
C LEU A 141 -47.76 -33.89 73.68
N ILE A 142 -47.14 -35.03 73.32
CA ILE A 142 -47.66 -36.38 73.64
C ILE A 142 -47.60 -36.71 75.14
N ASN A 143 -46.81 -36.00 75.94
CA ASN A 143 -46.53 -36.39 77.33
C ASN A 143 -46.87 -35.33 78.39
N ASP A 144 -47.37 -34.17 77.99
CA ASP A 144 -47.70 -33.09 78.91
C ASP A 144 -49.21 -32.98 79.11
N SER A 145 -49.63 -32.82 80.37
CA SER A 145 -51.00 -32.44 80.65
C SER A 145 -51.19 -30.97 80.31
N ILE A 146 -52.09 -30.70 79.37
CA ILE A 146 -52.26 -29.37 78.77
C ILE A 146 -53.35 -28.61 79.50
N SER A 147 -53.11 -27.36 79.87
CA SER A 147 -54.14 -26.54 80.50
C SER A 147 -55.26 -26.26 79.51
N LEU A 148 -56.46 -26.73 79.84
CA LEU A 148 -57.70 -26.44 79.15
C LEU A 148 -58.54 -25.54 80.04
N SER A 149 -58.99 -24.41 79.52
CA SER A 149 -59.91 -23.53 80.23
C SER A 149 -60.97 -22.98 79.29
N GLY A 150 -62.16 -22.70 79.79
CA GLY A 150 -63.18 -22.04 78.98
C GLY A 150 -64.56 -22.09 79.60
N PHE A 151 -65.57 -22.09 78.74
CA PHE A 151 -66.97 -21.99 79.10
C PHE A 151 -67.81 -23.06 78.40
N MET A 152 -68.84 -23.53 79.08
CA MET A 152 -69.89 -24.38 78.53
C MET A 152 -71.26 -23.83 78.93
N ALA A 153 -72.24 -23.94 78.03
CA ALA A 153 -73.60 -23.53 78.31
C ALA A 153 -74.19 -24.30 79.51
N ALA A 154 -75.09 -23.66 80.27
CA ALA A 154 -75.70 -24.25 81.47
C ALA A 154 -76.44 -25.58 81.20
N SER A 155 -76.87 -25.84 79.96
CA SER A 155 -77.43 -27.13 79.52
C SER A 155 -76.46 -28.32 79.69
N ALA A 156 -75.15 -28.06 79.81
CA ALA A 156 -74.11 -29.08 80.03
C ALA A 156 -74.19 -29.76 81.40
N LEU A 157 -74.80 -29.11 82.40
CA LEU A 157 -74.85 -29.59 83.78
C LEU A 157 -75.47 -31.01 83.89
N THR A 158 -76.43 -31.30 83.02
CA THR A 158 -77.15 -32.59 82.96
C THR A 158 -76.30 -33.72 82.39
N ALA A 159 -75.34 -33.42 81.51
CA ALA A 159 -74.46 -34.41 80.89
C ALA A 159 -73.24 -34.75 81.78
N ILE A 160 -72.81 -33.81 82.63
CA ILE A 160 -71.63 -33.92 83.50
C ILE A 160 -71.79 -34.98 84.61
N ARG A 161 -73.02 -35.35 84.99
CA ARG A 161 -73.30 -36.32 86.08
C ARG A 161 -73.19 -37.81 85.69
N GLY A 162 -72.62 -38.14 84.53
CA GLY A 162 -72.41 -39.53 84.10
C GLY A 162 -71.25 -39.68 83.11
N LYS A 163 -70.85 -40.93 82.82
CA LYS A 163 -69.83 -41.28 81.79
C LYS A 163 -70.32 -41.04 80.35
N GLY A 164 -70.96 -39.90 80.09
CA GLY A 164 -71.62 -39.56 78.84
C GLY A 164 -70.93 -38.42 78.09
N THR A 165 -71.19 -38.35 76.79
CA THR A 165 -70.63 -37.39 75.82
C THR A 165 -71.46 -36.09 75.79
N PHE A 166 -70.85 -34.91 75.91
CA PHE A 166 -71.57 -33.61 75.97
C PHE A 166 -71.73 -32.91 74.60
N ASN A 167 -72.95 -32.79 74.05
CA ASN A 167 -73.18 -32.23 72.71
C ASN A 167 -73.71 -30.76 72.68
N GLY A 168 -73.45 -29.94 73.71
CA GLY A 168 -73.94 -28.55 73.74
C GLY A 168 -72.88 -27.50 73.37
N ASP A 169 -73.26 -26.22 73.47
CA ASP A 169 -72.37 -25.10 73.15
C ASP A 169 -71.23 -24.97 74.15
N TYR A 170 -70.01 -24.80 73.64
CA TYR A 170 -68.80 -24.61 74.43
C TYR A 170 -67.80 -23.71 73.69
N GLU A 171 -66.99 -23.01 74.48
CA GLU A 171 -65.82 -22.24 74.03
C GLU A 171 -64.67 -22.64 74.95
N LEU A 172 -63.71 -23.42 74.44
CA LEU A 172 -62.63 -23.99 75.21
C LEU A 172 -61.28 -23.63 74.58
N THR A 173 -60.34 -23.18 75.40
CA THR A 173 -58.98 -22.84 74.96
C THR A 173 -57.98 -23.79 75.59
N LEU A 174 -57.16 -24.45 74.76
CA LEU A 174 -55.93 -25.09 75.18
C LEU A 174 -54.80 -24.07 75.11
N ASN A 175 -54.09 -23.88 76.21
CA ASN A 175 -52.92 -23.02 76.27
C ASN A 175 -51.66 -23.84 76.58
N LEU A 176 -50.62 -23.62 75.79
CA LEU A 176 -49.34 -24.28 75.87
C LEU A 176 -48.25 -23.22 75.82
N SER A 177 -47.29 -23.32 76.74
CA SER A 177 -46.20 -22.35 76.86
C SER A 177 -44.94 -22.73 76.10
N LYS A 178 -44.87 -23.97 75.58
CA LYS A 178 -43.82 -24.50 74.70
C LYS A 178 -44.38 -25.65 73.85
N PHE A 179 -43.88 -25.78 72.64
CA PHE A 179 -44.11 -26.96 71.80
C PHE A 179 -42.90 -27.21 70.89
N GLU A 180 -42.63 -28.46 70.52
CA GLU A 180 -41.50 -28.83 69.67
C GLU A 180 -42.02 -29.77 68.58
N PRO A 181 -42.22 -29.26 67.35
CA PRO A 181 -42.73 -30.10 66.28
C PRO A 181 -41.82 -31.31 66.04
N GLU A 182 -42.42 -32.49 65.93
CA GLU A 182 -41.72 -33.76 65.76
C GLU A 182 -40.82 -33.72 64.52
N GLY A 183 -39.53 -34.02 64.69
CA GLY A 183 -38.53 -33.96 63.61
C GLY A 183 -37.95 -32.56 63.33
N LEU A 184 -38.49 -31.48 63.94
CA LEU A 184 -38.03 -30.11 63.68
C LEU A 184 -37.41 -29.42 64.90
N GLY A 185 -37.44 -30.05 66.08
CA GLY A 185 -36.96 -29.45 67.34
C GLY A 185 -35.51 -28.95 67.34
N LYS A 186 -34.68 -29.36 66.37
CA LYS A 186 -33.32 -28.81 66.19
C LYS A 186 -33.30 -27.38 65.67
N PHE A 187 -34.35 -26.94 64.97
CA PHE A 187 -34.41 -25.63 64.33
C PHE A 187 -35.74 -24.89 64.49
N VAL A 188 -36.78 -25.52 65.03
CA VAL A 188 -38.05 -24.87 65.39
C VAL A 188 -38.27 -25.01 66.90
N THR A 189 -38.47 -23.89 67.59
CA THR A 189 -38.88 -23.87 69.00
C THR A 189 -40.20 -23.12 69.13
N GLY A 190 -41.27 -23.83 69.44
CA GLY A 190 -42.55 -23.23 69.77
C GLY A 190 -42.52 -22.57 71.15
N LYS A 191 -42.95 -21.32 71.21
CA LYS A 191 -43.16 -20.55 72.45
C LYS A 191 -44.60 -20.78 72.92
N ASP A 192 -45.48 -19.81 72.72
CA ASP A 192 -46.88 -19.90 73.14
C ASP A 192 -47.74 -20.43 72.00
N ILE A 193 -48.67 -21.34 72.30
CA ILE A 193 -49.75 -21.73 71.39
C ILE A 193 -51.08 -21.78 72.15
N SER A 194 -52.07 -21.09 71.60
CA SER A 194 -53.44 -21.07 72.06
C SER A 194 -54.32 -21.70 70.99
N ILE A 195 -55.04 -22.75 71.34
CA ILE A 195 -55.97 -23.43 70.44
C ILE A 195 -57.38 -23.28 71.00
N ASN A 196 -58.25 -22.60 70.26
CA ASN A 196 -59.64 -22.39 70.63
C ASN A 196 -60.56 -23.38 69.90
N PHE A 197 -61.38 -24.06 70.68
CA PHE A 197 -62.48 -24.91 70.23
C PHE A 197 -63.78 -24.20 70.55
N ASP A 198 -64.52 -23.83 69.52
CA ASP A 198 -65.82 -23.19 69.66
C ASP A 198 -66.87 -24.06 68.98
N ASN A 199 -67.92 -24.40 69.73
CA ASN A 199 -69.10 -25.12 69.25
C ASN A 199 -70.37 -24.31 69.53
N SER A 200 -70.32 -23.00 69.29
CA SER A 200 -71.52 -22.16 69.30
C SER A 200 -72.41 -22.49 68.08
N ASP A 201 -73.73 -22.52 68.26
CA ASP A 201 -74.72 -22.76 67.20
C ASP A 201 -74.65 -24.14 66.50
N GLY A 202 -74.05 -25.15 67.15
CA GLY A 202 -73.96 -26.52 66.64
C GLY A 202 -72.98 -26.70 65.47
N LYS A 203 -72.05 -25.76 65.26
CA LYS A 203 -70.93 -25.89 64.33
C LYS A 203 -69.61 -25.85 65.10
N GLU A 204 -68.88 -26.95 65.09
CA GLU A 204 -67.52 -26.97 65.62
C GLU A 204 -66.58 -26.18 64.70
N THR A 205 -65.96 -25.14 65.25
CA THR A 205 -64.88 -24.37 64.62
C THR A 205 -63.61 -24.50 65.44
N PHE A 206 -62.48 -24.31 64.76
CA PHE A 206 -61.14 -24.40 65.32
C PHE A 206 -60.38 -23.15 64.91
N SER A 207 -59.82 -22.43 65.87
CA SER A 207 -58.86 -21.36 65.60
C SER A 207 -57.64 -21.54 66.49
N SER A 208 -56.49 -21.06 66.04
CA SER A 208 -55.27 -21.15 66.82
C SER A 208 -54.39 -19.94 66.59
N ASN A 209 -53.65 -19.56 67.63
CA ASN A 209 -52.58 -18.58 67.55
C ASN A 209 -51.32 -19.23 68.08
N PHE A 210 -50.19 -19.01 67.42
CA PHE A 210 -48.89 -19.49 67.87
C PHE A 210 -47.84 -18.38 67.85
N ALA A 211 -46.78 -18.61 68.62
CA ALA A 211 -45.49 -17.95 68.51
C ALA A 211 -44.41 -19.03 68.42
N LEU A 212 -43.47 -18.92 67.48
CA LEU A 212 -42.33 -19.83 67.34
C LEU A 212 -41.06 -19.10 66.92
N ASP A 213 -39.93 -19.61 67.36
CA ASP A 213 -38.62 -19.26 66.83
C ASP A 213 -38.18 -20.30 65.79
N LEU A 214 -37.73 -19.82 64.63
CA LEU A 214 -37.04 -20.62 63.63
C LEU A 214 -35.55 -20.24 63.63
N MET A 215 -34.69 -21.20 63.94
CA MET A 215 -33.24 -21.06 63.98
C MET A 215 -32.63 -21.55 62.67
N LEU A 216 -32.11 -20.62 61.86
CA LEU A 216 -31.31 -20.97 60.69
C LEU A 216 -29.93 -21.49 61.13
N PRO A 217 -29.39 -22.54 60.50
CA PRO A 217 -28.06 -23.06 60.83
C PRO A 217 -26.96 -22.05 60.47
N SER A 218 -25.76 -22.19 61.05
CA SER A 218 -24.64 -21.28 60.78
C SER A 218 -24.28 -21.16 59.29
N LYS A 219 -24.44 -22.24 58.52
CA LYS A 219 -24.25 -22.25 57.06
C LYS A 219 -25.28 -21.39 56.29
N MET A 220 -26.40 -21.06 56.93
CA MET A 220 -27.45 -20.16 56.43
C MET A 220 -27.51 -18.86 57.26
N GLY A 221 -26.37 -18.39 57.76
CA GLY A 221 -26.25 -17.11 58.47
C GLY A 221 -26.55 -17.15 59.97
N GLY A 222 -27.07 -18.24 60.52
CA GLY A 222 -27.21 -18.40 61.98
C GLY A 222 -28.27 -17.52 62.64
N HIS A 223 -29.22 -16.97 61.87
CA HIS A 223 -30.25 -16.07 62.39
C HIS A 223 -31.38 -16.83 63.10
N THR A 224 -31.97 -16.24 64.12
CA THR A 224 -33.23 -16.70 64.73
C THR A 224 -34.36 -15.75 64.32
N LEU A 225 -35.43 -16.31 63.75
CA LEU A 225 -36.59 -15.58 63.24
C LEU A 225 -37.83 -15.88 64.11
N ASP A 226 -38.49 -14.82 64.60
CA ASP A 226 -39.64 -14.92 65.51
C ASP A 226 -40.95 -14.75 64.74
N PHE A 227 -41.71 -15.83 64.59
CA PHE A 227 -42.95 -15.87 63.82
C PHE A 227 -44.18 -15.98 64.73
N HIS A 228 -45.20 -15.20 64.40
CA HIS A 228 -46.53 -15.28 64.99
C HIS A 228 -47.55 -15.59 63.91
N GLY A 229 -48.51 -16.46 64.19
CA GLY A 229 -49.44 -16.89 63.15
C GLY A 229 -50.57 -17.79 63.63
N GLU A 230 -51.22 -18.43 62.66
CA GLU A 230 -52.31 -19.38 62.88
C GLU A 230 -51.99 -20.75 62.25
N ILE A 231 -52.57 -21.82 62.81
CA ILE A 231 -52.51 -23.18 62.26
C ILE A 231 -53.83 -23.48 61.56
N GLU A 232 -53.75 -23.75 60.26
CA GLU A 232 -54.86 -24.22 59.43
C GLU A 232 -54.79 -25.74 59.24
N ILE A 233 -55.96 -26.40 59.16
CA ILE A 233 -56.08 -27.86 59.08
C ILE A 233 -56.98 -28.23 57.90
N ASP A 234 -56.41 -28.70 56.81
CA ASP A 234 -57.16 -28.90 55.56
C ASP A 234 -58.00 -30.20 55.52
N SER A 235 -57.56 -31.31 56.14
CA SER A 235 -58.30 -32.58 56.12
C SER A 235 -57.81 -33.62 57.15
N PRO A 236 -58.24 -33.54 58.42
CA PRO A 236 -57.66 -34.32 59.52
C PRO A 236 -58.23 -35.75 59.69
N THR A 237 -59.00 -36.25 58.72
CA THR A 237 -59.66 -37.57 58.75
C THR A 237 -59.00 -38.61 57.85
N THR A 238 -57.98 -38.25 57.07
CA THR A 238 -57.23 -39.13 56.17
C THR A 238 -55.76 -39.25 56.60
N LYS A 239 -55.04 -40.24 56.09
CA LYS A 239 -53.57 -40.36 56.28
C LYS A 239 -52.78 -39.19 55.68
N ASP A 240 -53.43 -38.35 54.88
CA ASP A 240 -52.82 -37.20 54.18
C ASP A 240 -53.13 -35.86 54.87
N ALA A 241 -53.45 -35.89 56.16
CA ALA A 241 -53.73 -34.69 56.93
C ALA A 241 -52.55 -33.72 56.87
N THR A 242 -52.84 -32.50 56.42
CA THR A 242 -51.87 -31.44 56.18
C THR A 242 -52.14 -30.30 57.15
N TYR A 243 -51.10 -29.88 57.88
CA TYR A 243 -51.14 -28.68 58.72
C TYR A 243 -50.36 -27.58 58.07
N THR A 244 -50.97 -26.41 57.99
CA THR A 244 -50.33 -25.23 57.41
C THR A 244 -50.18 -24.19 58.50
N ILE A 245 -48.95 -23.94 58.93
CA ILE A 245 -48.58 -22.90 59.87
C ILE A 245 -48.27 -21.66 59.02
N LYS A 246 -49.12 -20.63 59.12
CA LYS A 246 -48.96 -19.37 58.38
C LYS A 246 -48.71 -18.23 59.34
N SER A 247 -47.67 -17.43 59.10
CA SER A 247 -47.47 -16.19 59.87
C SER A 247 -48.53 -15.14 59.52
N ASN A 248 -48.95 -14.34 60.49
CA ASN A 248 -49.94 -13.27 60.30
C ASN A 248 -49.37 -12.11 59.46
N GLU A 249 -50.20 -11.49 58.60
CA GLU A 249 -49.80 -10.40 57.69
C GLU A 249 -49.16 -9.18 58.38
N GLY A 250 -49.40 -8.99 59.69
CA GLY A 250 -48.86 -7.90 60.49
C GLY A 250 -47.49 -8.16 61.13
N ALA A 251 -46.99 -9.40 61.12
CA ALA A 251 -45.73 -9.82 61.75
C ALA A 251 -44.57 -9.87 60.74
N LYS A 252 -44.48 -8.86 59.88
CA LYS A 252 -43.50 -8.80 58.79
C LYS A 252 -42.08 -8.63 59.34
N LEU A 253 -41.20 -9.57 59.00
CA LEU A 253 -39.80 -9.56 59.39
C LEU A 253 -38.92 -9.11 58.22
N ASP A 254 -37.84 -8.41 58.56
CA ASP A 254 -36.77 -8.08 57.64
C ASP A 254 -35.50 -8.85 58.03
N LEU A 255 -34.79 -9.38 57.04
CA LEU A 255 -33.55 -10.13 57.22
C LEU A 255 -32.46 -9.55 56.31
N SER A 256 -31.53 -8.80 56.91
CA SER A 256 -30.32 -8.35 56.22
C SER A 256 -29.31 -9.50 56.12
N SER A 257 -28.61 -9.61 54.98
CA SER A 257 -27.64 -10.68 54.73
C SER A 257 -28.24 -12.08 54.85
N ALA A 258 -29.45 -12.24 54.30
CA ALA A 258 -30.23 -13.45 54.38
C ALA A 258 -29.44 -14.67 53.92
N PHE A 259 -29.53 -15.74 54.70
CA PHE A 259 -28.86 -17.01 54.44
C PHE A 259 -27.33 -16.91 54.38
N GLY A 260 -26.73 -15.90 55.01
CA GLY A 260 -25.28 -15.65 54.97
C GLY A 260 -24.81 -14.97 53.68
N ILE A 261 -25.71 -14.53 52.81
CA ILE A 261 -25.40 -13.84 51.56
C ILE A 261 -25.42 -12.33 51.82
N ASN A 262 -24.23 -11.72 51.95
CA ASN A 262 -24.08 -10.32 52.39
C ASN A 262 -24.93 -9.29 51.63
N TRP A 263 -25.17 -9.48 50.33
CA TRP A 263 -25.92 -8.55 49.48
C TRP A 263 -27.44 -8.85 49.42
N LEU A 264 -27.89 -10.00 49.93
CA LEU A 264 -29.29 -10.40 49.89
C LEU A 264 -30.00 -9.88 51.14
N SER A 265 -30.90 -8.92 50.98
CA SER A 265 -31.76 -8.44 52.08
C SER A 265 -33.21 -8.72 51.75
N LEU A 266 -33.88 -9.45 52.63
CA LEU A 266 -35.28 -9.83 52.48
C LEU A 266 -36.15 -8.98 53.39
N SER A 267 -37.34 -8.66 52.91
CA SER A 267 -38.35 -7.89 53.63
C SER A 267 -39.71 -8.57 53.51
N ASP A 268 -40.67 -8.19 54.35
CA ASP A 268 -42.01 -8.79 54.36
C ASP A 268 -41.98 -10.34 54.48
N ILE A 269 -41.04 -10.90 55.25
CA ILE A 269 -40.89 -12.36 55.36
C ILE A 269 -42.09 -12.93 56.10
N SER A 270 -42.76 -13.88 55.44
CA SER A 270 -43.81 -14.71 56.00
C SER A 270 -43.45 -16.18 55.90
N LEU A 271 -43.80 -16.93 56.95
CA LEU A 271 -43.57 -18.36 57.06
C LEU A 271 -44.80 -19.13 56.58
N ASN A 272 -44.57 -20.11 55.72
CA ASN A 272 -45.52 -21.15 55.38
C ASN A 272 -44.86 -22.52 55.64
N MET A 273 -45.27 -23.19 56.71
CA MET A 273 -44.77 -24.51 57.06
C MET A 273 -45.89 -25.53 56.93
N VAL A 274 -45.65 -26.55 56.12
CA VAL A 274 -46.59 -27.63 55.86
C VAL A 274 -46.09 -28.92 56.52
N LEU A 275 -46.87 -29.45 57.46
CA LEU A 275 -46.55 -30.69 58.16
C LEU A 275 -47.46 -31.83 57.68
N LYS A 276 -46.87 -32.91 57.18
CA LYS A 276 -47.54 -34.18 56.81
C LYS A 276 -47.05 -35.32 57.72
N GLU A 277 -47.62 -36.52 57.57
CA GLU A 277 -47.28 -37.69 58.40
C GLU A 277 -45.80 -38.11 58.26
N SER A 278 -45.22 -37.99 57.05
CA SER A 278 -43.83 -38.41 56.76
C SER A 278 -42.95 -37.32 56.15
N ASP A 279 -43.44 -36.08 56.06
CA ASP A 279 -42.80 -35.01 55.29
C ASP A 279 -43.04 -33.65 55.93
N VAL A 280 -42.09 -32.73 55.76
CA VAL A 280 -42.17 -31.34 56.17
C VAL A 280 -41.69 -30.47 55.03
N SER A 281 -42.54 -29.54 54.57
CA SER A 281 -42.08 -28.48 53.69
C SER A 281 -42.06 -27.16 54.45
N LEU A 282 -40.94 -26.46 54.34
CA LEU A 282 -40.75 -25.13 54.90
C LEU A 282 -40.55 -24.16 53.74
N GLU A 283 -41.40 -23.15 53.66
CA GLU A 283 -41.34 -22.11 52.64
C GLU A 283 -41.42 -20.73 53.29
N PHE A 284 -40.62 -19.78 52.80
CA PHE A 284 -40.84 -18.36 53.05
C PHE A 284 -41.37 -17.68 51.80
N ASP A 285 -42.42 -16.90 51.96
CA ASP A 285 -42.76 -15.84 51.02
C ASP A 285 -42.13 -14.54 51.54
N ALA A 286 -41.42 -13.81 50.68
CA ALA A 286 -40.76 -12.57 51.07
C ALA A 286 -40.60 -11.62 49.87
N LYS A 287 -39.96 -10.47 50.09
CA LYS A 287 -39.59 -9.51 49.05
C LYS A 287 -38.10 -9.19 49.06
N PHE A 288 -37.50 -9.24 47.87
CA PHE A 288 -36.16 -8.74 47.59
C PHE A 288 -36.26 -7.52 46.67
N ASP A 289 -35.81 -6.35 47.14
CA ASP A 289 -35.92 -5.07 46.40
C ASP A 289 -37.35 -4.78 45.89
N GLY A 290 -38.34 -5.08 46.73
CA GLY A 290 -39.77 -4.94 46.39
C GLY A 290 -40.36 -6.03 45.47
N LYS A 291 -39.52 -6.92 44.90
CA LYS A 291 -39.95 -8.05 44.06
C LYS A 291 -40.26 -9.27 44.92
N ALA A 292 -41.36 -9.96 44.61
CA ALA A 292 -41.76 -11.16 45.35
C ALA A 292 -40.79 -12.33 45.12
N ILE A 293 -40.44 -13.02 46.21
CA ILE A 293 -39.62 -14.22 46.21
C ILE A 293 -40.29 -15.32 47.03
N SER A 294 -40.03 -16.57 46.65
CA SER A 294 -40.34 -17.75 47.44
C SER A 294 -39.04 -18.46 47.78
N VAL A 295 -38.85 -18.85 49.04
CA VAL A 295 -37.68 -19.59 49.53
C VAL A 295 -38.16 -20.94 50.01
N VAL A 296 -37.77 -22.01 49.34
CA VAL A 296 -38.08 -23.37 49.77
C VAL A 296 -36.85 -23.96 50.44
N PHE A 297 -37.01 -24.46 51.66
CA PHE A 297 -35.92 -25.13 52.38
C PHE A 297 -35.95 -26.63 52.15
N LYS A 298 -34.76 -27.22 52.09
CA LYS A 298 -34.56 -28.66 52.10
C LYS A 298 -34.25 -29.11 53.52
N GLU A 299 -35.00 -30.09 54.01
CA GLU A 299 -34.82 -30.73 55.31
C GLU A 299 -34.25 -32.14 55.11
N GLU A 300 -33.16 -32.45 55.81
CA GLU A 300 -32.55 -33.78 55.85
C GLU A 300 -32.14 -34.12 57.28
N ASP A 301 -32.53 -35.28 57.79
CA ASP A 301 -32.18 -35.80 59.14
C ASP A 301 -32.48 -34.84 60.31
N GLY A 302 -33.60 -34.11 60.19
CA GLY A 302 -34.09 -33.14 61.15
C GLY A 302 -33.31 -31.81 61.14
N GLU A 303 -32.55 -31.52 60.08
CA GLU A 303 -31.78 -30.28 59.92
C GLU A 303 -32.07 -29.61 58.58
N LEU A 304 -32.06 -28.28 58.57
CA LEU A 304 -32.13 -27.52 57.32
C LEU A 304 -30.81 -27.69 56.57
N SER A 305 -30.85 -28.45 55.47
CA SER A 305 -29.66 -28.82 54.72
C SER A 305 -29.32 -27.82 53.63
N ASP A 306 -30.32 -27.28 52.94
CA ASP A 306 -30.16 -26.33 51.83
C ASP A 306 -31.41 -25.42 51.65
N PHE A 307 -31.34 -24.43 50.76
CA PHE A 307 -32.48 -23.61 50.36
C PHE A 307 -32.42 -23.23 48.87
N THR A 308 -33.60 -23.06 48.28
CA THR A 308 -33.77 -22.57 46.92
C THR A 308 -34.65 -21.32 46.95
N LEU A 309 -34.11 -20.18 46.54
CA LEU A 309 -34.88 -18.94 46.42
C LEU A 309 -35.24 -18.69 44.95
N LYS A 310 -36.53 -18.56 44.66
CA LYS A 310 -37.07 -18.24 43.33
C LYS A 310 -37.56 -16.80 43.30
N LEU A 311 -37.09 -16.01 42.34
CA LEU A 311 -37.59 -14.66 42.08
C LEU A 311 -38.69 -14.73 41.02
N ALA A 312 -39.85 -14.11 41.30
CA ALA A 312 -40.97 -14.09 40.36
C ALA A 312 -40.79 -13.09 39.19
N ASP A 313 -39.73 -12.28 39.21
CA ASP A 313 -39.42 -11.23 38.24
C ASP A 313 -37.97 -11.38 37.74
N THR A 314 -37.57 -10.51 36.82
CA THR A 314 -36.22 -10.45 36.27
C THR A 314 -35.23 -9.79 37.23
N LEU A 315 -34.00 -10.28 37.23
CA LEU A 315 -32.84 -9.70 37.93
C LEU A 315 -31.92 -9.05 36.91
N LYS A 316 -31.70 -7.74 37.01
CA LYS A 316 -30.74 -7.09 36.10
C LYS A 316 -29.33 -7.40 36.57
N MET A 317 -28.43 -7.75 35.66
CA MET A 317 -27.02 -7.98 35.98
C MET A 317 -26.34 -6.75 36.62
N SER A 318 -26.84 -5.55 36.31
CA SER A 318 -26.38 -4.29 36.92
C SER A 318 -26.79 -4.11 38.40
N GLU A 319 -27.78 -4.85 38.88
CA GLU A 319 -28.21 -4.89 40.28
C GLU A 319 -27.23 -5.72 41.14
N LEU A 320 -26.39 -6.56 40.52
CA LEU A 320 -25.43 -7.40 41.22
C LEU A 320 -24.08 -6.68 41.47
N PRO A 321 -23.50 -6.80 42.68
CA PRO A 321 -22.22 -6.20 43.01
C PRO A 321 -21.10 -6.68 42.06
N GLU A 322 -20.17 -5.80 41.70
CA GLU A 322 -19.05 -6.03 40.76
C GLU A 322 -19.43 -6.43 39.31
N ILE A 323 -20.54 -7.14 39.06
CA ILE A 323 -21.00 -7.53 37.72
C ILE A 323 -21.32 -6.32 36.86
N ARG A 324 -21.85 -5.25 37.46
CA ARG A 324 -22.03 -3.95 36.79
C ARG A 324 -20.75 -3.39 36.15
N ASN A 325 -19.57 -3.84 36.59
CA ASN A 325 -18.28 -3.43 36.04
C ASN A 325 -17.80 -4.34 34.90
N ILE A 326 -18.47 -5.47 34.62
CA ILE A 326 -18.17 -6.31 33.46
C ILE A 326 -18.72 -5.61 32.21
N PRO A 327 -17.86 -5.22 31.24
CA PRO A 327 -18.30 -4.52 30.05
C PRO A 327 -19.41 -5.28 29.31
N GLY A 328 -20.52 -4.58 29.06
CA GLY A 328 -21.69 -5.10 28.34
C GLY A 328 -22.62 -6.06 29.11
N ALA A 329 -22.13 -6.74 30.15
CA ALA A 329 -22.96 -7.62 30.98
C ALA A 329 -24.07 -6.86 31.72
N ALA A 330 -23.85 -5.59 32.08
CA ALA A 330 -24.83 -4.73 32.77
C ALA A 330 -26.17 -4.55 32.02
N ASN A 331 -26.17 -4.80 30.70
CA ASN A 331 -27.37 -4.70 29.85
C ASN A 331 -28.23 -5.97 29.85
N LEU A 332 -27.74 -7.05 30.45
CA LEU A 332 -28.43 -8.33 30.50
C LEU A 332 -29.40 -8.39 31.70
N SER A 333 -30.51 -9.09 31.50
CA SER A 333 -31.50 -9.37 32.54
C SER A 333 -31.75 -10.87 32.60
N VAL A 334 -31.68 -11.42 33.81
CA VAL A 334 -31.90 -12.83 34.09
C VAL A 334 -33.38 -13.04 34.40
N SER A 335 -34.04 -13.95 33.70
CA SER A 335 -35.37 -14.48 34.00
C SER A 335 -35.27 -15.87 34.61
N ASP A 336 -36.37 -16.40 35.14
CA ASP A 336 -36.39 -17.71 35.83
C ASP A 336 -35.31 -17.79 36.93
N VAL A 337 -35.12 -16.71 37.69
CA VAL A 337 -33.97 -16.56 38.60
C VAL A 337 -34.11 -17.49 39.78
N ILE A 338 -33.09 -18.32 39.99
CA ILE A 338 -32.95 -19.23 41.11
C ILE A 338 -31.65 -18.86 41.84
N ILE A 339 -31.74 -18.54 43.12
CA ILE A 339 -30.59 -18.21 43.98
C ILE A 339 -30.37 -19.38 44.94
N ASN A 340 -29.16 -19.95 44.88
CA ASN A 340 -28.65 -21.01 45.74
C ASN A 340 -27.43 -20.50 46.52
N PRO A 341 -26.94 -21.22 47.55
CA PRO A 341 -25.70 -20.85 48.22
C PRO A 341 -24.53 -20.66 47.24
N GLY A 342 -24.08 -19.41 47.08
CA GLY A 342 -22.93 -19.06 46.24
C GLY A 342 -23.17 -18.95 44.73
N ALA A 343 -24.40 -19.17 44.25
CA ALA A 343 -24.72 -19.10 42.82
C ALA A 343 -26.13 -18.57 42.53
N ILE A 344 -26.30 -17.93 41.38
CA ILE A 344 -27.57 -17.50 40.81
C ILE A 344 -27.68 -18.12 39.42
N SER A 345 -28.68 -18.94 39.18
CA SER A 345 -28.97 -19.48 37.85
C SER A 345 -30.25 -18.88 37.28
N GLY A 346 -30.42 -19.02 35.97
CA GLY A 346 -31.63 -18.59 35.28
C GLY A 346 -31.41 -18.59 33.78
N LYS A 347 -32.14 -17.73 33.08
CA LYS A 347 -32.04 -17.57 31.63
C LYS A 347 -31.82 -16.12 31.25
N VAL A 348 -31.09 -15.89 30.17
CA VAL A 348 -30.84 -14.54 29.64
C VAL A 348 -31.07 -14.52 28.13
N ASN A 349 -31.54 -13.40 27.61
CA ASN A 349 -31.56 -13.17 26.17
C ASN A 349 -30.16 -12.73 25.71
N PHE A 350 -29.47 -13.61 25.00
CA PHE A 350 -28.18 -13.36 24.39
C PHE A 350 -28.31 -13.48 22.87
N LYS A 351 -28.08 -12.38 22.14
CA LYS A 351 -28.14 -12.31 20.66
C LYS A 351 -29.43 -12.91 20.05
N SER A 352 -30.57 -12.62 20.67
CA SER A 352 -31.91 -13.11 20.29
C SER A 352 -32.20 -14.57 20.65
N GLU A 353 -31.34 -15.21 21.43
CA GLU A 353 -31.52 -16.57 21.94
C GLU A 353 -31.68 -16.54 23.46
N ILE A 354 -32.55 -17.41 23.98
CA ILE A 354 -32.70 -17.61 25.42
C ILE A 354 -31.72 -18.70 25.83
N VAL A 355 -30.72 -18.33 26.63
CA VAL A 355 -29.62 -19.22 27.04
C VAL A 355 -29.55 -19.34 28.55
N ASN A 356 -29.07 -20.48 29.04
CA ASN A 356 -28.87 -20.70 30.47
C ASN A 356 -27.71 -19.84 30.96
N VAL A 357 -27.91 -19.17 32.09
CA VAL A 357 -26.88 -18.36 32.75
C VAL A 357 -26.65 -18.88 34.16
N LEU A 358 -25.38 -18.92 34.55
CA LEU A 358 -24.96 -19.18 35.91
C LEU A 358 -24.08 -18.02 36.36
N ILE A 359 -24.38 -17.42 37.49
CA ILE A 359 -23.58 -16.38 38.12
C ILE A 359 -23.07 -16.96 39.42
N PHE A 360 -21.80 -16.81 39.73
CA PHE A 360 -21.22 -17.36 40.95
C PHE A 360 -20.12 -16.45 41.48
N GLN A 361 -19.89 -16.55 42.79
CA GLN A 361 -18.89 -15.75 43.49
C GLN A 361 -17.73 -16.63 43.93
N ASP A 362 -16.51 -16.21 43.61
CA ASP A 362 -15.30 -16.69 44.31
C ASP A 362 -15.09 -15.81 45.54
N ALA A 363 -15.07 -16.42 46.72
CA ALA A 363 -14.85 -15.74 48.00
C ALA A 363 -13.58 -14.85 48.03
N LYS A 364 -12.60 -15.09 47.14
CA LYS A 364 -11.35 -14.31 47.06
C LYS A 364 -11.17 -13.49 45.77
N LYS A 365 -11.85 -13.83 44.66
CA LYS A 365 -11.57 -13.26 43.33
C LYS A 365 -12.76 -12.55 42.66
N GLY A 366 -13.90 -12.41 43.34
CA GLY A 366 -15.02 -11.58 42.85
C GLY A 366 -16.07 -12.37 42.08
N TRP A 367 -16.92 -11.64 41.35
CA TRP A 367 -18.06 -12.21 40.63
C TRP A 367 -17.69 -12.69 39.22
N ASN A 368 -18.29 -13.82 38.84
CA ASN A 368 -18.15 -14.47 37.54
C ASN A 368 -19.53 -14.87 37.02
N PHE A 369 -19.66 -15.02 35.71
CA PHE A 369 -20.86 -15.66 35.14
C PHE A 369 -20.53 -16.48 33.89
N GLY A 370 -21.29 -17.55 33.68
CA GLY A 370 -21.26 -18.43 32.53
C GLY A 370 -22.54 -18.31 31.71
N LEU A 371 -22.42 -18.37 30.39
CA LEU A 371 -23.52 -18.58 29.45
C LEU A 371 -23.33 -19.94 28.76
N HIS A 372 -24.35 -20.79 28.80
CA HIS A 372 -24.35 -22.06 28.09
C HIS A 372 -25.28 -21.97 26.90
N ILE A 373 -24.70 -22.07 25.70
CA ILE A 373 -25.37 -21.79 24.44
C ILE A 373 -25.43 -23.10 23.64
N GLU A 374 -26.63 -23.67 23.53
CA GLU A 374 -26.88 -24.94 22.83
C GLU A 374 -27.23 -24.74 21.34
N LYS A 375 -27.55 -23.51 20.93
CA LYS A 375 -27.81 -23.19 19.53
C LYS A 375 -26.49 -22.96 18.81
N ALA A 376 -26.34 -23.62 17.67
CA ALA A 376 -25.21 -23.40 16.78
C ALA A 376 -25.09 -21.91 16.39
N MET A 377 -23.92 -21.34 16.61
CA MET A 377 -23.61 -19.94 16.31
C MET A 377 -22.20 -19.83 15.74
N SER A 378 -21.99 -18.92 14.81
CA SER A 378 -20.66 -18.65 14.27
C SER A 378 -19.82 -17.82 15.23
N LEU A 379 -18.50 -17.97 15.19
CA LEU A 379 -17.58 -17.13 15.97
C LEU A 379 -17.75 -15.64 15.61
N GLY A 380 -18.00 -15.34 14.34
CA GLY A 380 -18.31 -14.01 13.86
C GLY A 380 -19.57 -13.42 14.50
N GLU A 381 -20.66 -14.20 14.59
CA GLU A 381 -21.87 -13.78 15.30
C GLU A 381 -21.59 -13.53 16.78
N ILE A 382 -20.75 -14.34 17.43
CA ILE A 382 -20.43 -14.23 18.87
C ILE A 382 -19.66 -12.95 19.18
N VAL A 383 -18.58 -12.63 18.45
CA VAL A 383 -17.76 -11.44 18.72
C VAL A 383 -18.27 -10.16 18.04
N GLY A 384 -19.29 -10.27 17.18
CA GLY A 384 -19.83 -9.13 16.44
C GLY A 384 -19.03 -8.77 15.18
N HIS A 385 -18.31 -9.74 14.60
CA HIS A 385 -17.55 -9.64 13.35
C HIS A 385 -18.05 -10.67 12.34
N ASP A 386 -19.25 -10.46 11.78
CA ASP A 386 -19.90 -11.39 10.83
C ASP A 386 -19.34 -11.26 9.39
N LYS A 387 -18.02 -11.34 9.25
CA LYS A 387 -17.29 -11.27 7.98
C LYS A 387 -16.14 -12.29 7.97
N GLY A 388 -15.59 -12.52 6.78
CA GLY A 388 -14.38 -13.33 6.59
C GLY A 388 -14.52 -14.76 7.10
N LEU A 389 -13.43 -15.28 7.66
CA LEU A 389 -13.33 -16.66 8.14
C LEU A 389 -14.16 -16.90 9.41
N LEU A 390 -14.32 -15.90 10.28
CA LEU A 390 -15.07 -16.04 11.54
C LEU A 390 -16.55 -16.36 11.33
N LYS A 391 -17.16 -15.89 10.24
CA LYS A 391 -18.53 -16.25 9.85
C LYS A 391 -18.68 -17.73 9.51
N LYS A 392 -17.60 -18.37 9.06
CA LYS A 392 -17.56 -19.76 8.62
C LYS A 392 -17.20 -20.74 9.74
N ILE A 393 -16.67 -20.24 10.86
CA ILE A 393 -16.35 -21.03 12.06
C ILE A 393 -17.61 -21.19 12.91
N LEU A 394 -18.20 -22.38 12.91
CA LEU A 394 -19.44 -22.70 13.60
C LEU A 394 -19.18 -23.50 14.88
N PHE A 395 -19.73 -23.03 16.00
CA PHE A 395 -19.76 -23.76 17.26
C PHE A 395 -21.17 -24.31 17.51
N PRO A 396 -21.35 -25.64 17.53
CA PRO A 396 -22.67 -26.24 17.75
C PRO A 396 -23.21 -26.00 19.15
N GLU A 397 -22.32 -26.03 20.14
CA GLU A 397 -22.58 -25.83 21.55
C GLU A 397 -21.33 -25.17 22.13
N MET A 398 -21.48 -24.25 23.10
CA MET A 398 -20.35 -23.55 23.70
C MET A 398 -20.68 -23.04 25.10
N ARG A 399 -19.62 -22.80 25.87
CA ARG A 399 -19.70 -22.11 27.16
C ARG A 399 -18.86 -20.83 27.12
N LEU A 400 -19.48 -19.71 27.48
CA LEU A 400 -18.80 -18.43 27.64
C LEU A 400 -18.70 -18.11 29.13
N LEU A 401 -17.49 -17.97 29.66
CA LEU A 401 -17.24 -17.77 31.08
C LEU A 401 -16.54 -16.43 31.30
N SER A 402 -17.24 -15.48 31.92
CA SER A 402 -16.67 -14.18 32.25
C SER A 402 -16.12 -14.13 33.66
N SER A 403 -14.90 -13.59 33.81
CA SER A 403 -14.27 -13.35 35.10
C SER A 403 -13.69 -11.93 35.20
N THR A 404 -13.98 -11.23 36.29
CA THR A 404 -13.51 -9.85 36.54
C THR A 404 -12.05 -9.75 36.98
N LYS A 405 -11.55 -10.76 37.72
CA LYS A 405 -10.19 -10.78 38.29
C LYS A 405 -9.41 -12.06 37.95
N GLY A 406 -9.99 -12.93 37.10
CA GLY A 406 -9.50 -14.28 36.85
C GLY A 406 -9.95 -15.27 37.92
N PHE A 407 -9.95 -16.56 37.58
CA PHE A 407 -10.45 -17.65 38.40
C PHE A 407 -9.53 -18.86 38.26
N GLN A 408 -9.21 -19.55 39.36
CA GLN A 408 -8.50 -20.83 39.30
C GLN A 408 -8.81 -21.62 40.57
N HIS A 409 -9.47 -22.76 40.40
CA HIS A 409 -9.80 -23.71 41.46
C HIS A 409 -9.87 -25.12 40.88
N ASN A 410 -9.64 -26.14 41.72
CA ASN A 410 -9.94 -27.51 41.34
C ASN A 410 -11.45 -27.66 41.12
N TYR A 411 -11.85 -28.52 40.20
CA TYR A 411 -13.25 -28.77 39.88
C TYR A 411 -14.08 -29.24 41.10
N GLU A 412 -13.50 -30.11 41.93
CA GLU A 412 -14.15 -30.65 43.14
C GLU A 412 -14.46 -29.56 44.20
N ASP A 413 -13.70 -28.47 44.18
CA ASP A 413 -13.85 -27.34 45.11
C ASP A 413 -14.88 -26.30 44.59
N LEU A 414 -15.41 -26.47 43.37
CA LEU A 414 -16.40 -25.54 42.79
C LEU A 414 -17.78 -25.71 43.42
N PRO A 415 -18.60 -24.64 43.50
CA PRO A 415 -20.01 -24.79 43.88
C PRO A 415 -20.72 -25.83 43.00
N GLU A 416 -21.60 -26.66 43.57
CA GLU A 416 -22.31 -27.72 42.85
C GLU A 416 -23.05 -27.20 41.61
N ALA A 417 -23.65 -26.01 41.69
CA ALA A 417 -24.30 -25.35 40.56
C ALA A 417 -23.33 -25.08 39.39
N LEU A 418 -22.06 -24.77 39.68
CA LEU A 418 -21.02 -24.57 38.66
C LEU A 418 -20.52 -25.91 38.11
N GLN A 419 -20.37 -26.93 38.95
CA GLN A 419 -20.05 -28.29 38.47
C GLN A 419 -21.14 -28.80 37.50
N ASN A 420 -22.41 -28.65 37.86
CA ASN A 420 -23.52 -29.05 37.00
C ASN A 420 -23.60 -28.22 35.71
N PHE A 421 -23.16 -26.97 35.72
CA PHE A 421 -23.13 -26.11 34.54
C PHE A 421 -22.01 -26.49 33.55
N MET A 422 -20.87 -26.94 34.05
CA MET A 422 -19.69 -27.24 33.24
C MET A 422 -19.74 -28.65 32.62
N ASP A 423 -20.49 -29.59 33.20
CA ASP A 423 -20.64 -30.98 32.74
C ASP A 423 -19.30 -31.73 32.56
N LYS A 424 -18.27 -31.30 33.31
CA LYS A 424 -16.96 -31.97 33.43
C LYS A 424 -16.85 -32.61 34.82
N THR A 425 -15.88 -33.50 35.04
CA THR A 425 -15.75 -34.19 36.34
C THR A 425 -14.38 -34.07 37.00
N GLU A 426 -13.34 -33.61 36.27
CA GLU A 426 -11.96 -33.57 36.78
C GLU A 426 -11.17 -32.41 36.15
N GLY A 427 -10.15 -31.90 36.88
CA GLY A 427 -9.20 -30.88 36.43
C GLY A 427 -9.30 -29.53 37.15
N ASP A 428 -8.40 -28.60 36.81
CA ASP A 428 -8.45 -27.21 37.26
C ASP A 428 -9.30 -26.38 36.29
N LEU A 429 -10.28 -25.62 36.81
CA LEU A 429 -10.96 -24.60 36.02
C LEU A 429 -10.17 -23.29 36.12
N GLN A 430 -9.48 -22.92 35.04
CA GLN A 430 -8.75 -21.66 34.95
C GLN A 430 -9.45 -20.68 34.00
N LEU A 431 -9.87 -19.52 34.52
CA LEU A 431 -10.41 -18.41 33.75
C LEU A 431 -9.47 -17.23 33.80
N LEU A 432 -9.13 -16.68 32.64
CA LEU A 432 -8.44 -15.40 32.53
C LEU A 432 -9.41 -14.25 32.83
N LYS A 433 -8.85 -13.09 33.14
CA LYS A 433 -9.65 -11.86 33.25
C LYS A 433 -10.24 -11.52 31.88
N GLY A 434 -11.57 -11.37 31.80
CA GLY A 434 -12.27 -11.11 30.54
C GLY A 434 -13.38 -12.13 30.29
N ILE A 435 -13.67 -12.40 29.03
CA ILE A 435 -14.61 -13.45 28.60
C ILE A 435 -13.78 -14.60 28.05
N ASN A 436 -13.97 -15.78 28.62
CA ASN A 436 -13.30 -17.01 28.21
C ASN A 436 -14.27 -17.84 27.37
N LEU A 437 -13.77 -18.48 26.33
CA LEU A 437 -14.49 -19.47 25.55
C LEU A 437 -13.97 -20.85 25.92
N GLU A 438 -14.88 -21.80 26.10
CA GLU A 438 -14.58 -23.23 26.16
C GLU A 438 -15.53 -23.96 25.22
N VAL A 439 -14.99 -24.63 24.21
CA VAL A 439 -15.78 -25.24 23.15
C VAL A 439 -15.06 -26.37 22.43
N ASP A 440 -15.84 -27.33 21.94
CA ASP A 440 -15.39 -28.31 20.96
C ASP A 440 -15.40 -27.70 19.56
N PHE A 441 -14.21 -27.45 19.01
CA PHE A 441 -14.03 -27.16 17.60
C PHE A 441 -14.15 -28.45 16.79
N ILE A 442 -15.21 -28.57 15.98
CA ILE A 442 -15.51 -29.79 15.21
C ILE A 442 -15.35 -29.49 13.71
N PRO A 443 -14.17 -29.80 13.10
CA PRO A 443 -13.90 -29.50 11.69
C PRO A 443 -14.96 -30.02 10.71
N SER A 444 -15.56 -31.17 11.01
CA SER A 444 -16.55 -31.82 10.14
C SER A 444 -17.88 -31.07 10.01
N LYS A 445 -18.16 -30.11 10.92
CA LYS A 445 -19.36 -29.26 10.96
C LYS A 445 -19.15 -27.86 10.36
N MET A 446 -17.92 -27.54 9.93
CA MET A 446 -17.60 -26.27 9.27
C MET A 446 -18.14 -26.22 7.84
N SER A 447 -18.11 -25.04 7.20
CA SER A 447 -18.42 -24.91 5.77
C SER A 447 -17.47 -25.75 4.91
N ASN A 448 -17.90 -26.15 3.70
CA ASN A 448 -17.15 -27.11 2.87
C ASN A 448 -15.73 -26.65 2.53
N ASP A 449 -15.53 -25.36 2.30
CA ASP A 449 -14.24 -24.72 2.04
C ASP A 449 -13.32 -24.79 3.27
N VAL A 450 -13.79 -24.34 4.44
CA VAL A 450 -13.02 -24.41 5.71
C VAL A 450 -12.71 -25.86 6.08
N LYS A 451 -13.69 -26.75 5.96
CA LYS A 451 -13.52 -28.18 6.21
C LYS A 451 -12.46 -28.81 5.31
N SER A 452 -12.43 -28.44 4.03
CA SER A 452 -11.45 -28.97 3.07
C SER A 452 -10.05 -28.45 3.39
N ALA A 453 -9.91 -27.15 3.71
CA ALA A 453 -8.63 -26.55 4.10
C ALA A 453 -8.08 -27.13 5.41
N LEU A 454 -8.92 -27.28 6.45
CA LEU A 454 -8.55 -27.95 7.71
C LEU A 454 -8.10 -29.39 7.49
N LYS A 455 -8.78 -30.12 6.61
CA LYS A 455 -8.39 -31.48 6.25
C LYS A 455 -7.03 -31.51 5.55
N ALA A 456 -6.76 -30.59 4.63
CA ALA A 456 -5.49 -30.51 3.90
C ALA A 456 -4.29 -30.34 4.86
N ILE A 457 -4.47 -29.55 5.92
CA ILE A 457 -3.46 -29.35 6.96
C ILE A 457 -3.46 -30.42 8.06
N GLY A 458 -4.27 -31.48 7.92
CA GLY A 458 -4.29 -32.63 8.83
C GLY A 458 -5.20 -32.48 10.07
N ILE A 459 -5.99 -31.41 10.16
CA ILE A 459 -6.95 -31.16 11.25
C ILE A 459 -8.33 -31.73 10.84
N SER A 460 -8.62 -32.96 11.28
CA SER A 460 -9.87 -33.65 10.91
C SER A 460 -10.71 -34.12 12.10
N GLY A 461 -10.10 -34.26 13.29
CA GLY A 461 -10.77 -34.63 14.53
C GLY A 461 -11.28 -33.42 15.32
N PRO A 462 -12.18 -33.63 16.30
CA PRO A 462 -12.59 -32.57 17.21
C PRO A 462 -11.42 -32.11 18.09
N LEU A 463 -11.40 -30.82 18.43
CA LEU A 463 -10.41 -30.19 19.30
C LEU A 463 -11.12 -29.44 20.43
N GLU A 464 -10.73 -29.68 21.68
CA GLU A 464 -11.16 -28.85 22.81
C GLU A 464 -10.34 -27.57 22.81
N ILE A 465 -10.94 -26.46 22.39
CA ILE A 465 -10.26 -25.16 22.33
C ILE A 465 -10.72 -24.26 23.48
N SER A 466 -9.78 -23.49 24.01
CA SER A 466 -10.06 -22.51 25.05
C SER A 466 -9.24 -21.23 24.86
N GLY A 467 -9.70 -20.14 25.46
CA GLY A 467 -9.00 -18.86 25.41
C GLY A 467 -9.95 -17.70 25.64
N THR A 468 -9.62 -16.51 25.14
CA THR A 468 -10.36 -15.28 25.40
C THR A 468 -11.06 -14.71 24.18
N LEU A 469 -12.20 -14.06 24.41
CA LEU A 469 -12.97 -13.31 23.42
C LEU A 469 -13.17 -11.87 23.87
N ASP A 470 -13.13 -10.95 22.91
CA ASP A 470 -13.52 -9.54 23.06
C ASP A 470 -14.71 -9.21 22.13
N GLY A 471 -15.43 -8.13 22.43
CA GLY A 471 -16.56 -7.65 21.61
C GLY A 471 -17.86 -8.44 21.76
N VAL A 472 -17.89 -9.52 22.56
CA VAL A 472 -19.07 -10.40 22.76
C VAL A 472 -20.34 -9.64 23.15
N PHE A 473 -20.22 -8.66 24.06
CA PHE A 473 -21.32 -7.81 24.52
C PHE A 473 -21.26 -6.38 23.94
N GLY A 474 -20.51 -6.19 22.85
CA GLY A 474 -20.22 -4.90 22.21
C GLY A 474 -18.79 -4.42 22.44
N GLY A 475 -18.29 -3.56 21.55
CA GLY A 475 -16.90 -3.09 21.53
C GLY A 475 -16.15 -3.53 20.28
N LYS A 476 -14.81 -3.46 20.31
CA LYS A 476 -13.98 -4.01 19.24
C LYS A 476 -13.96 -5.55 19.35
N PRO A 477 -14.15 -6.30 18.26
CA PRO A 477 -14.07 -7.75 18.28
C PRO A 477 -12.62 -8.20 18.50
N GLY A 478 -12.45 -9.32 19.19
CA GLY A 478 -11.14 -9.96 19.39
C GLY A 478 -11.32 -11.44 19.74
N VAL A 479 -10.39 -12.26 19.29
CA VAL A 479 -10.37 -13.70 19.50
C VAL A 479 -8.92 -14.09 19.77
N ASP A 480 -8.69 -14.86 20.83
CA ASP A 480 -7.43 -15.55 21.06
C ASP A 480 -7.73 -16.87 21.74
N VAL A 481 -7.97 -17.91 20.94
CA VAL A 481 -8.29 -19.25 21.42
C VAL A 481 -7.34 -20.25 20.81
N SER A 482 -6.93 -21.24 21.60
CA SER A 482 -5.92 -22.22 21.19
C SER A 482 -6.07 -23.54 21.93
N CYS A 483 -5.38 -24.57 21.42
CA CYS A 483 -5.17 -25.82 22.13
C CYS A 483 -3.87 -26.48 21.68
N ALA A 484 -3.22 -27.19 22.59
CA ALA A 484 -2.16 -28.13 22.24
C ALA A 484 -2.78 -29.34 21.52
N LEU A 485 -2.20 -29.75 20.41
CA LEU A 485 -2.64 -30.90 19.63
C LEU A 485 -2.11 -32.19 20.27
N SER A 486 -3.00 -33.15 20.54
CA SER A 486 -2.64 -34.44 21.16
C SER A 486 -1.92 -35.40 20.19
N GLU A 487 -2.13 -35.22 18.89
CA GLU A 487 -1.46 -35.96 17.83
C GLU A 487 -1.03 -35.00 16.74
N SER A 488 0.11 -35.28 16.12
CA SER A 488 0.58 -34.43 15.04
C SER A 488 -0.32 -34.49 13.81
N PRO A 489 -0.69 -33.33 13.22
CA PRO A 489 -1.49 -33.30 12.02
C PRO A 489 -0.84 -34.10 10.91
N LYS A 490 -1.54 -35.13 10.43
CA LYS A 490 -1.13 -35.88 9.25
C LYS A 490 -1.57 -35.08 8.02
N SER A 491 -0.77 -34.08 7.67
CA SER A 491 -1.02 -33.29 6.47
C SER A 491 -0.92 -34.16 5.22
N GLU A 492 -1.58 -33.73 4.14
CA GLU A 492 -1.41 -34.36 2.83
C GLU A 492 -0.01 -34.05 2.23
N PHE A 493 0.78 -33.19 2.89
CA PHE A 493 2.10 -32.73 2.46
C PHE A 493 3.22 -33.71 2.87
N THR A 494 3.45 -34.71 2.03
CA THR A 494 4.46 -35.77 2.28
C THR A 494 5.92 -35.29 2.41
N PHE A 495 6.25 -34.08 1.97
CA PHE A 495 7.60 -33.49 2.08
C PHE A 495 7.84 -32.81 3.43
N ILE A 496 6.80 -32.47 4.18
CA ILE A 496 6.90 -31.81 5.47
C ILE A 496 6.98 -32.88 6.55
N LYS A 497 8.16 -33.00 7.18
CA LYS A 497 8.33 -33.84 8.37
C LYS A 497 8.33 -32.95 9.59
N SER A 498 7.25 -32.99 10.38
CA SER A 498 7.25 -32.39 11.72
C SER A 498 8.43 -32.92 12.53
N LYS A 499 9.11 -32.03 13.24
CA LYS A 499 10.19 -32.39 14.16
C LYS A 499 9.56 -33.20 15.31
N ALA A 500 10.15 -34.36 15.59
CA ALA A 500 9.65 -35.21 16.67
C ALA A 500 9.72 -34.48 18.03
N ASN A 501 8.72 -34.69 18.88
CA ASN A 501 8.60 -34.13 20.23
C ASN A 501 8.49 -32.59 20.29
N VAL A 502 7.92 -31.96 19.25
CA VAL A 502 7.51 -30.54 19.31
C VAL A 502 6.04 -30.47 19.67
N GLU A 503 5.69 -29.56 20.57
CA GLU A 503 4.31 -29.26 20.92
C GLU A 503 3.68 -28.42 19.79
N GLU A 504 2.65 -28.97 19.16
CA GLU A 504 1.94 -28.32 18.06
C GLU A 504 0.70 -27.65 18.61
N ASN A 505 0.48 -26.38 18.25
CA ASN A 505 -0.57 -25.56 18.85
C ASN A 505 -1.54 -25.10 17.77
N PHE A 506 -2.79 -25.54 17.85
CA PHE A 506 -3.89 -24.98 17.06
C PHE A 506 -4.33 -23.65 17.65
N PHE A 507 -4.70 -22.70 16.80
CA PHE A 507 -5.20 -21.40 17.23
C PHE A 507 -6.26 -20.82 16.29
N ILE A 508 -7.08 -19.94 16.85
CA ILE A 508 -7.91 -18.97 16.14
C ILE A 508 -7.66 -17.62 16.78
N LYS A 509 -7.23 -16.65 15.98
CA LYS A 509 -6.92 -15.30 16.43
C LYS A 509 -7.65 -14.28 15.57
N LEU A 510 -8.06 -13.19 16.20
CA LEU A 510 -8.55 -12.00 15.53
C LEU A 510 -7.81 -10.81 16.13
N LYS A 511 -6.96 -10.16 15.33
CA LYS A 511 -6.26 -8.95 15.70
C LYS A 511 -6.62 -7.84 14.71
N GLU A 512 -7.25 -6.78 15.23
CA GLU A 512 -7.82 -5.69 14.42
C GLU A 512 -8.91 -6.18 13.45
N GLU A 513 -8.57 -6.44 12.19
CA GLU A 513 -9.49 -7.00 11.16
C GLU A 513 -8.93 -8.28 10.51
N GLU A 514 -7.74 -8.73 10.90
CA GLU A 514 -7.10 -9.94 10.36
C GLU A 514 -7.45 -11.15 11.23
N THR A 515 -7.94 -12.20 10.58
CA THR A 515 -8.30 -13.46 11.22
C THR A 515 -7.30 -14.53 10.84
N ASP A 516 -6.64 -15.10 11.84
CA ASP A 516 -5.70 -16.19 11.65
C ASP A 516 -6.30 -17.48 12.23
N LEU A 517 -6.34 -18.54 11.45
CA LEU A 517 -6.82 -19.86 11.87
C LEU A 517 -5.83 -20.91 11.36
N GLY A 518 -5.34 -21.75 12.26
CA GLY A 518 -4.54 -22.88 11.86
C GLY A 518 -3.70 -23.42 13.00
N PHE A 519 -2.46 -23.84 12.74
CA PHE A 519 -1.58 -24.34 13.81
C PHE A 519 -0.11 -24.02 13.57
N SER A 520 0.65 -23.91 14.65
CA SER A 520 2.10 -23.73 14.61
C SER A 520 2.83 -25.01 14.99
N THR A 521 3.96 -25.29 14.33
CA THR A 521 4.84 -26.45 14.56
C THR A 521 6.29 -26.12 14.17
N SER A 522 7.22 -27.02 14.44
CA SER A 522 8.55 -26.98 13.81
C SER A 522 8.71 -28.12 12.82
N ILE A 523 9.20 -27.84 11.63
CA ILE A 523 9.42 -28.83 10.56
C ILE A 523 10.91 -28.98 10.26
N GLN A 524 11.30 -30.13 9.70
CA GLN A 524 12.67 -30.38 9.27
C GLN A 524 12.76 -30.59 7.75
N LEU A 525 13.59 -29.77 7.11
CA LEU A 525 13.98 -29.92 5.70
C LEU A 525 15.40 -30.48 5.58
N PRO A 526 15.72 -31.23 4.50
CA PRO A 526 17.08 -31.72 4.29
C PRO A 526 18.09 -30.57 4.04
N GLY A 527 19.16 -30.46 4.84
CA GLY A 527 20.19 -29.43 4.69
C GLY A 527 21.25 -29.68 3.61
N GLY A 528 21.18 -30.82 2.91
CA GLY A 528 22.12 -31.23 1.86
C GLY A 528 22.92 -32.51 2.19
N LYS A 529 23.83 -32.91 1.30
CA LYS A 529 24.62 -34.14 1.46
C LYS A 529 25.67 -33.96 2.58
N ASN A 530 25.49 -34.69 3.69
CA ASN A 530 26.31 -34.64 4.91
C ASN A 530 26.15 -33.36 5.76
N ALA A 531 25.01 -32.66 5.65
CA ALA A 531 24.66 -31.53 6.51
C ALA A 531 23.53 -31.92 7.48
N ASP A 532 23.44 -31.22 8.60
CA ASP A 532 22.32 -31.38 9.55
C ASP A 532 21.00 -30.91 8.90
N PRO A 533 19.84 -31.44 9.32
CA PRO A 533 18.53 -30.97 8.86
C PRO A 533 18.28 -29.50 9.24
N LEU A 534 17.69 -28.73 8.33
CA LEU A 534 17.26 -27.36 8.57
C LEU A 534 15.95 -27.40 9.35
N THR A 535 15.86 -26.68 10.47
CA THR A 535 14.64 -26.61 11.28
C THR A 535 13.95 -25.28 11.06
N PHE A 536 12.67 -25.28 10.70
CA PHE A 536 11.84 -24.09 10.56
C PHE A 536 10.72 -24.11 11.59
N ASP A 537 10.49 -23.00 12.28
CA ASP A 537 9.27 -22.77 13.06
C ASP A 537 8.23 -22.18 12.12
N VAL A 538 7.22 -22.98 11.79
CA VAL A 538 6.21 -22.66 10.77
C VAL A 538 4.82 -22.58 11.37
N THR A 539 4.01 -21.76 10.74
CA THR A 539 2.59 -21.62 11.00
C THR A 539 1.83 -21.97 9.72
N PHE A 540 0.93 -22.93 9.84
CA PHE A 540 -0.06 -23.26 8.81
C PHE A 540 -1.28 -22.40 9.09
N GLU A 541 -1.68 -21.55 8.15
CA GLU A 541 -2.79 -20.62 8.28
C GLU A 541 -3.79 -20.79 7.14
N LEU A 542 -5.06 -20.57 7.45
CA LEU A 542 -6.15 -20.53 6.49
C LEU A 542 -6.42 -19.08 6.11
N GLU A 543 -6.17 -18.73 4.85
CA GLU A 543 -6.43 -17.39 4.33
C GLU A 543 -7.73 -17.40 3.52
N ALA A 544 -8.68 -16.53 3.88
CA ALA A 544 -9.95 -16.42 3.15
C ALA A 544 -9.83 -15.41 2.00
N ARG A 545 -9.99 -15.89 0.75
CA ARG A 545 -10.17 -15.06 -0.45
C ARG A 545 -11.65 -14.98 -0.85
N ASP A 546 -11.97 -14.12 -1.82
CA ASP A 546 -13.36 -13.77 -2.19
C ASP A 546 -14.27 -14.99 -2.45
N THR A 547 -13.73 -16.11 -2.92
CA THR A 547 -14.50 -17.34 -3.20
C THR A 547 -14.00 -18.60 -2.50
N GLU A 548 -12.78 -18.61 -1.96
CA GLU A 548 -12.05 -19.82 -1.55
C GLU A 548 -11.24 -19.59 -0.27
N VAL A 549 -10.88 -20.68 0.42
CA VAL A 549 -9.97 -20.66 1.58
C VAL A 549 -8.70 -21.38 1.18
N GLU A 550 -7.59 -20.65 1.13
CA GLU A 550 -6.26 -21.18 0.79
C GLU A 550 -5.49 -21.55 2.07
N VAL A 551 -4.52 -22.45 1.94
CA VAL A 551 -3.59 -22.80 3.01
C VAL A 551 -2.26 -22.12 2.72
N VAL A 552 -1.78 -21.33 3.68
CA VAL A 552 -0.48 -20.67 3.64
C VAL A 552 0.38 -21.26 4.75
N VAL A 553 1.64 -21.59 4.45
CA VAL A 553 2.61 -22.08 5.43
C VAL A 553 3.76 -21.09 5.50
N ALA A 554 3.94 -20.40 6.61
CA ALA A 554 4.95 -19.36 6.75
C ALA A 554 5.79 -19.57 8.01
N GLY A 555 7.09 -19.30 7.97
CA GLY A 555 7.94 -19.50 9.13
C GLY A 555 9.41 -19.18 8.97
N ASP A 556 10.09 -18.99 10.09
CA ASP A 556 11.51 -18.66 10.15
C ASP A 556 12.35 -19.92 10.44
N MET A 557 13.52 -20.00 9.83
CA MET A 557 14.52 -21.01 10.19
C MET A 557 15.13 -20.71 11.57
N GLN A 558 15.31 -21.76 12.37
CA GLN A 558 16.07 -21.71 13.60
C GLN A 558 17.59 -21.64 13.28
N GLY A 559 18.14 -20.42 13.29
CA GLY A 559 19.57 -20.17 13.06
C GLY A 559 19.95 -20.06 11.59
N ASP A 560 21.25 -20.06 11.32
CA ASP A 560 21.80 -19.81 9.99
C ASP A 560 21.91 -21.09 9.15
N TRP A 561 21.59 -21.01 7.86
CA TRP A 561 21.86 -22.06 6.90
C TRP A 561 23.28 -21.92 6.33
N HIS A 562 24.23 -22.66 6.91
CA HIS A 562 25.60 -22.72 6.43
C HIS A 562 25.77 -23.62 5.21
N ASP A 563 26.73 -23.26 4.33
CA ASP A 563 26.99 -23.92 3.04
C ASP A 563 25.71 -24.13 2.21
N ALA A 564 24.84 -23.12 2.24
CA ALA A 564 23.50 -23.18 1.66
C ALA A 564 23.56 -23.55 0.17
N MET A 565 22.58 -24.35 -0.27
CA MET A 565 22.51 -24.89 -1.64
C MET A 565 23.78 -25.69 -2.06
N GLY A 566 24.59 -26.15 -1.10
CA GLY A 566 25.84 -26.89 -1.35
C GLY A 566 27.01 -26.00 -1.78
N ILE A 567 26.89 -24.68 -1.67
CA ILE A 567 27.94 -23.72 -2.02
C ILE A 567 28.80 -23.45 -0.79
N LYS A 568 30.04 -23.98 -0.79
CA LYS A 568 30.98 -23.80 0.32
C LYS A 568 31.27 -22.32 0.60
N GLY A 569 30.99 -21.87 1.81
CA GLY A 569 31.18 -20.48 2.26
C GLY A 569 30.01 -19.54 1.99
N LEU A 570 28.85 -20.05 1.56
CA LEU A 570 27.60 -19.30 1.47
C LEU A 570 26.76 -19.56 2.72
N THR A 571 26.38 -18.52 3.46
CA THR A 571 25.50 -18.63 4.64
C THR A 571 24.28 -17.74 4.47
N LEU A 572 23.08 -18.27 4.73
CA LEU A 572 21.83 -17.50 4.86
C LEU A 572 21.51 -17.36 6.35
N GLU A 573 21.47 -16.13 6.86
CA GLU A 573 21.08 -15.83 8.24
C GLU A 573 19.56 -15.92 8.39
N ASN A 574 19.10 -16.76 9.33
CA ASN A 574 17.69 -16.99 9.71
C ASN A 574 16.69 -16.86 8.54
N PRO A 575 16.81 -17.69 7.48
CA PRO A 575 15.95 -17.56 6.32
C PRO A 575 14.47 -17.77 6.69
N TYR A 576 13.62 -16.87 6.21
CA TYR A 576 12.18 -16.98 6.20
C TYR A 576 11.73 -17.84 5.02
N MET A 577 10.70 -18.65 5.24
CA MET A 577 10.04 -19.46 4.24
C MET A 577 8.55 -19.16 4.21
N SER A 578 7.96 -19.08 3.03
CA SER A 578 6.51 -19.07 2.83
C SER A 578 6.14 -20.07 1.73
N VAL A 579 5.03 -20.78 1.90
CA VAL A 579 4.52 -21.74 0.94
C VAL A 579 3.04 -21.48 0.74
N GLY A 580 2.66 -21.01 -0.45
CA GLY A 580 1.27 -20.92 -0.87
C GLY A 580 0.81 -22.24 -1.50
N ILE A 581 -0.36 -22.75 -1.10
CA ILE A 581 -0.93 -23.97 -1.66
C ILE A 581 -2.25 -23.63 -2.32
N ASN A 582 -2.29 -23.71 -3.65
CA ASN A 582 -3.51 -23.48 -4.42
C ASN A 582 -4.37 -24.77 -4.54
N GLU A 583 -5.59 -24.64 -5.07
CA GLU A 583 -6.54 -25.76 -5.21
C GLU A 583 -6.02 -26.95 -6.06
N THR A 584 -5.01 -26.73 -6.90
CA THR A 584 -4.39 -27.79 -7.72
C THR A 584 -3.31 -28.58 -6.98
N GLY A 585 -2.94 -28.16 -5.76
CA GLY A 585 -1.85 -28.75 -4.99
C GLY A 585 -0.45 -28.36 -5.47
N ALA A 586 -0.34 -27.34 -6.34
CA ALA A 586 0.94 -26.75 -6.69
C ALA A 586 1.43 -25.87 -5.53
N PHE A 587 2.72 -25.98 -5.23
CA PHE A 587 3.36 -25.24 -4.15
C PHE A 587 4.16 -24.07 -4.71
N ASP A 588 3.83 -22.88 -4.23
CA ASP A 588 4.63 -21.68 -4.45
C ASP A 588 5.52 -21.46 -3.22
N PHE A 589 6.80 -21.85 -3.31
CA PHE A 589 7.75 -21.72 -2.21
C PHE A 589 8.58 -20.44 -2.37
N MET A 590 8.43 -19.52 -1.42
CA MET A 590 9.33 -18.39 -1.24
C MET A 590 10.33 -18.68 -0.12
N LEU A 591 11.62 -18.41 -0.36
CA LEU A 591 12.68 -18.36 0.65
C LEU A 591 13.29 -16.97 0.64
N SER A 592 13.31 -16.26 1.77
CA SER A 592 13.93 -14.93 1.89
C SER A 592 14.89 -14.89 3.07
N GLY A 593 15.97 -14.14 3.00
CA GLY A 593 16.92 -14.04 4.10
C GLY A 593 18.09 -13.12 3.82
N ILE A 594 19.03 -13.05 4.77
CA ILE A 594 20.27 -12.27 4.61
C ILE A 594 21.40 -13.22 4.24
N ILE A 595 21.99 -13.03 3.08
CA ILE A 595 23.10 -13.80 2.54
C ILE A 595 24.41 -13.14 2.92
N MET A 596 25.32 -13.92 3.51
CA MET A 596 26.66 -13.46 3.89
C MET A 596 27.67 -13.72 2.77
N LEU A 597 28.16 -12.65 2.13
CA LEU A 597 29.26 -12.68 1.16
C LEU A 597 30.52 -12.07 1.79
N GLY A 598 31.31 -12.89 2.50
CA GLY A 598 32.44 -12.39 3.30
C GLY A 598 31.93 -11.67 4.55
N SER A 599 32.23 -10.37 4.70
CA SER A 599 31.68 -9.52 5.78
C SER A 599 30.45 -8.71 5.35
N THR A 600 29.92 -8.97 4.15
CA THR A 600 28.88 -8.16 3.53
C THR A 600 27.54 -8.89 3.55
N GLN A 601 26.49 -8.22 4.06
CA GLN A 601 25.11 -8.72 4.11
C GLN A 601 24.35 -8.34 2.85
N VAL A 602 23.74 -9.32 2.19
CA VAL A 602 22.91 -9.16 0.98
C VAL A 602 21.51 -9.66 1.30
N HIS A 603 20.47 -8.83 1.16
CA HIS A 603 19.11 -9.38 1.24
C HIS A 603 18.88 -10.24 -0.01
N GLY A 604 18.42 -11.48 0.15
CA GLY A 604 18.20 -12.40 -0.94
C GLY A 604 16.84 -13.10 -0.82
N ALA A 605 16.08 -13.11 -1.91
CA ALA A 605 14.83 -13.87 -2.01
C ALA A 605 14.93 -14.86 -3.17
N ALA A 606 14.35 -16.03 -2.98
CA ALA A 606 14.18 -17.06 -3.98
C ALA A 606 12.72 -17.50 -4.05
N ASP A 607 12.22 -17.64 -5.27
CA ASP A 607 10.90 -18.18 -5.57
C ASP A 607 11.10 -19.52 -6.30
N LEU A 608 10.37 -20.54 -5.86
CA LEU A 608 10.51 -21.93 -6.24
C LEU A 608 9.13 -22.56 -6.42
N VAL A 609 8.76 -22.85 -7.66
CA VAL A 609 7.54 -23.62 -7.94
C VAL A 609 7.88 -25.10 -7.97
N ILE A 610 7.23 -25.89 -7.11
CA ILE A 610 7.43 -27.34 -7.03
C ILE A 610 6.11 -28.06 -7.30
N GLU A 611 6.10 -28.94 -8.31
CA GLU A 611 5.02 -29.89 -8.52
C GLU A 611 5.28 -31.22 -7.79
N PRO A 612 4.36 -31.69 -6.93
CA PRO A 612 4.53 -32.95 -6.18
C PRO A 612 4.64 -34.19 -7.08
N GLU A 613 4.07 -34.13 -8.30
CA GLU A 613 4.09 -35.22 -9.28
C GLU A 613 5.45 -35.39 -9.97
N ALA A 614 6.31 -34.36 -9.93
CA ALA A 614 7.63 -34.32 -10.54
C ALA A 614 8.79 -34.72 -9.60
N LEU A 615 8.52 -35.48 -8.52
CA LEU A 615 9.52 -35.88 -7.51
C LEU A 615 10.23 -34.68 -6.85
N PHE A 616 9.54 -33.56 -6.66
CA PHE A 616 10.11 -32.34 -6.07
C PHE A 616 11.23 -31.71 -6.91
N LEU A 617 11.24 -31.92 -8.23
CA LEU A 617 12.12 -31.17 -9.12
C LEU A 617 11.57 -29.73 -9.27
N PRO A 618 12.38 -28.70 -8.98
CA PRO A 618 11.93 -27.33 -9.13
C PRO A 618 11.70 -27.00 -10.60
N GLU A 619 10.50 -26.49 -10.93
CA GLU A 619 10.16 -26.10 -12.30
C GLU A 619 10.84 -24.80 -12.70
N SER A 620 10.91 -23.87 -11.74
CA SER A 620 11.56 -22.59 -11.92
C SER A 620 12.18 -22.08 -10.61
N LEU A 621 13.26 -21.31 -10.72
CA LEU A 621 14.02 -20.71 -9.63
C LEU A 621 14.31 -19.26 -10.01
N ALA A 622 13.81 -18.33 -9.22
CA ALA A 622 14.33 -16.96 -9.18
C ALA A 622 15.20 -16.80 -7.94
N PHE A 623 16.23 -15.96 -8.03
CA PHE A 623 17.08 -15.56 -6.93
C PHE A 623 17.47 -14.11 -7.14
N ALA A 624 17.10 -13.22 -6.24
CA ALA A 624 17.43 -11.80 -6.37
C ALA A 624 17.83 -11.19 -5.05
N GLY A 625 18.62 -10.13 -5.11
CA GLY A 625 19.09 -9.46 -3.91
C GLY A 625 19.59 -8.06 -4.10
N THR A 626 19.69 -7.36 -2.97
CA THR A 626 20.10 -5.96 -2.89
C THR A 626 21.29 -5.79 -1.94
N LEU A 627 22.14 -4.82 -2.25
CA LEU A 627 23.32 -4.53 -1.49
C LEU A 627 23.74 -3.06 -1.61
N ASN A 628 23.82 -2.37 -0.46
CA ASN A 628 24.21 -0.96 -0.43
C ASN A 628 25.65 -0.71 -0.90
N LYS A 629 26.57 -1.64 -0.59
CA LYS A 629 27.99 -1.51 -0.92
C LYS A 629 28.67 -2.86 -1.08
N LEU A 630 29.34 -3.05 -2.22
CA LEU A 630 30.22 -4.18 -2.50
C LEU A 630 31.62 -3.70 -2.85
N ASP A 631 32.56 -3.88 -1.92
CA ASP A 631 33.97 -3.58 -2.14
C ASP A 631 34.63 -4.65 -3.04
N PHE A 632 35.46 -4.24 -3.99
CA PHE A 632 36.15 -5.17 -4.89
C PHE A 632 37.17 -6.06 -4.15
N GLY A 633 37.68 -5.61 -3.00
CA GLY A 633 38.46 -6.42 -2.07
C GLY A 633 37.63 -7.49 -1.36
N ALA A 634 36.36 -7.23 -1.06
CA ALA A 634 35.44 -8.25 -0.54
C ALA A 634 35.15 -9.35 -1.58
N LEU A 635 34.86 -8.97 -2.83
CA LEU A 635 34.74 -9.89 -3.97
C LEU A 635 36.02 -10.73 -4.16
N THR A 636 37.17 -10.08 -4.05
CA THR A 636 38.47 -10.74 -4.16
C THR A 636 38.68 -11.76 -3.05
N SER A 637 38.30 -11.43 -1.82
CA SER A 637 38.41 -12.34 -0.67
C SER A 637 37.51 -13.56 -0.83
N HIS A 638 36.26 -13.36 -1.26
CA HIS A 638 35.30 -14.45 -1.50
C HIS A 638 35.75 -15.37 -2.65
N ALA A 639 36.14 -14.80 -3.80
CA ALA A 639 36.64 -15.57 -4.94
C ALA A 639 37.95 -16.32 -4.62
N ALA A 640 38.83 -15.74 -3.80
CA ALA A 640 40.05 -16.41 -3.36
C ALA A 640 39.74 -17.62 -2.47
N HIS A 641 38.70 -17.52 -1.62
CA HIS A 641 38.24 -18.64 -0.79
C HIS A 641 37.68 -19.79 -1.66
N LEU A 642 36.83 -19.49 -2.65
CA LEU A 642 36.30 -20.48 -3.60
C LEU A 642 37.39 -21.14 -4.46
N MET A 643 38.36 -20.34 -4.95
CA MET A 643 39.49 -20.85 -5.74
C MET A 643 40.40 -21.75 -4.90
N THR A 644 40.67 -21.37 -3.66
CA THR A 644 41.48 -22.17 -2.72
C THR A 644 40.76 -23.46 -2.36
N SER A 645 39.44 -23.44 -2.13
CA SER A 645 38.67 -24.64 -1.76
C SER A 645 38.55 -25.66 -2.90
N LYS A 646 38.49 -25.21 -4.17
CA LYS A 646 38.37 -26.10 -5.34
C LYS A 646 39.71 -26.52 -5.94
N TYR A 647 40.69 -25.61 -5.98
CA TYR A 647 41.96 -25.80 -6.71
C TYR A 647 43.21 -25.78 -5.83
N GLY A 648 43.07 -25.53 -4.51
CA GLY A 648 44.19 -25.48 -3.57
C GLY A 648 45.17 -24.32 -3.79
N LYS A 649 44.79 -23.32 -4.59
CA LYS A 649 45.62 -22.15 -4.93
C LYS A 649 44.77 -20.88 -4.87
N GLY A 650 45.35 -19.80 -4.33
CA GLY A 650 44.74 -18.48 -4.34
C GLY A 650 44.75 -17.83 -5.73
N MET A 651 44.16 -16.64 -5.84
CA MET A 651 44.16 -15.87 -7.08
C MET A 651 45.56 -15.32 -7.44
N LYS A 652 45.86 -15.24 -8.73
CA LYS A 652 47.05 -14.54 -9.23
C LYS A 652 46.98 -13.06 -8.88
N ASP A 653 48.15 -12.45 -8.63
CA ASP A 653 48.34 -11.02 -8.39
C ASP A 653 47.49 -10.42 -7.25
N LYS A 654 47.00 -11.27 -6.33
CA LYS A 654 46.07 -10.90 -5.27
C LYS A 654 44.72 -10.33 -5.77
N GLY A 655 44.34 -10.60 -7.02
CA GLY A 655 43.07 -10.12 -7.60
C GLY A 655 42.97 -8.59 -7.62
N PHE A 656 41.87 -8.03 -7.12
CA PHE A 656 41.66 -6.58 -7.03
C PHE A 656 42.16 -5.97 -5.70
N GLN A 657 42.96 -6.69 -4.92
CA GLN A 657 43.42 -6.22 -3.62
C GLN A 657 44.30 -4.97 -3.77
N GLY A 658 43.81 -3.82 -3.29
CA GLY A 658 44.47 -2.50 -3.41
C GLY A 658 43.83 -1.55 -4.42
N PHE A 659 42.81 -2.00 -5.17
CA PHE A 659 41.95 -1.10 -5.95
C PHE A 659 40.91 -0.48 -5.01
N ASP A 660 40.88 0.86 -4.93
CA ASP A 660 39.82 1.60 -4.24
C ASP A 660 38.63 1.75 -5.21
N ALA A 661 37.89 0.65 -5.36
CA ALA A 661 36.71 0.57 -6.21
C ALA A 661 35.60 -0.24 -5.51
N GLU A 662 34.37 0.25 -5.61
CA GLU A 662 33.21 -0.35 -4.98
C GLU A 662 31.96 -0.18 -5.85
N LEU A 663 31.05 -1.15 -5.79
CA LEU A 663 29.69 -0.99 -6.28
C LEU A 663 28.83 -0.48 -5.14
N ARG A 664 27.97 0.50 -5.41
CA ARG A 664 26.92 0.94 -4.48
C ARG A 664 25.55 0.72 -5.11
N ASP A 665 24.56 0.56 -4.24
CA ASP A 665 23.17 0.35 -4.63
C ASP A 665 23.04 -0.80 -5.66
N LEU A 666 23.75 -1.89 -5.37
CA LEU A 666 23.78 -3.08 -6.21
C LEU A 666 22.49 -3.86 -6.04
N VAL A 667 21.82 -4.13 -7.13
CA VAL A 667 20.64 -4.96 -7.24
C VAL A 667 20.95 -6.02 -8.28
N PHE A 668 20.65 -7.29 -8.01
CA PHE A 668 20.93 -8.37 -8.96
C PHE A 668 19.87 -9.47 -8.89
N ALA A 669 19.72 -10.21 -9.98
CA ALA A 669 18.84 -11.36 -10.08
C ALA A 669 19.43 -12.46 -10.96
N PHE A 670 19.04 -13.69 -10.69
CA PHE A 670 19.17 -14.87 -11.50
C PHE A 670 17.78 -15.52 -11.63
N MET A 671 17.37 -15.90 -12.84
CA MET A 671 16.07 -16.50 -13.11
C MET A 671 16.21 -17.66 -14.07
N THR A 672 15.53 -18.77 -13.78
CA THR A 672 15.33 -19.85 -14.76
C THR A 672 13.99 -19.64 -15.50
N PRO A 673 13.71 -20.39 -16.58
CA PRO A 673 12.45 -20.24 -17.32
C PRO A 673 11.24 -20.47 -16.39
N GLY A 674 10.21 -19.62 -16.51
CA GLY A 674 8.97 -19.72 -15.72
C GLY A 674 8.97 -19.00 -14.37
N ALA A 675 10.13 -18.58 -13.85
CA ALA A 675 10.22 -17.90 -12.55
C ALA A 675 9.79 -16.44 -12.62
N LYS A 676 9.41 -15.84 -11.48
CA LYS A 676 9.14 -14.40 -11.35
C LYS A 676 9.99 -13.78 -10.24
N LEU A 677 10.28 -12.49 -10.36
CA LEU A 677 10.90 -11.72 -9.27
C LEU A 677 9.82 -11.19 -8.32
N PRO A 678 10.16 -10.99 -7.03
CA PRO A 678 9.39 -10.12 -6.16
C PRO A 678 9.10 -8.78 -6.83
N SER A 679 7.89 -8.24 -6.65
CA SER A 679 7.38 -7.09 -7.40
C SER A 679 8.16 -5.79 -7.16
N ASP A 680 8.77 -5.65 -5.98
CA ASP A 680 9.70 -4.57 -5.66
C ASP A 680 10.97 -4.64 -6.51
N LEU A 681 11.54 -5.84 -6.69
CA LEU A 681 12.75 -6.06 -7.48
C LEU A 681 12.50 -6.15 -8.99
N GLU A 682 11.32 -6.60 -9.41
CA GLU A 682 10.89 -6.60 -10.82
C GLU A 682 10.89 -5.18 -11.41
N SER A 683 10.53 -4.18 -10.59
CA SER A 683 10.56 -2.77 -10.99
C SER A 683 11.98 -2.22 -11.15
N GLU A 684 12.96 -2.77 -10.42
CA GLU A 684 14.34 -2.31 -10.43
C GLU A 684 15.22 -3.04 -11.45
N LEU A 685 14.88 -4.29 -11.75
CA LEU A 685 15.59 -5.19 -12.67
C LEU A 685 14.67 -5.55 -13.84
N SER A 686 14.83 -4.87 -14.98
CA SER A 686 14.03 -5.08 -16.20
C SER A 686 14.36 -6.38 -16.96
N ILE A 687 14.57 -7.49 -16.26
CA ILE A 687 14.90 -8.79 -16.86
C ILE A 687 13.70 -9.35 -17.63
N GLN A 688 13.95 -9.82 -18.85
CA GLN A 688 12.96 -10.51 -19.67
C GLN A 688 13.40 -11.96 -19.88
N GLY A 689 12.63 -12.92 -19.37
CA GLY A 689 12.93 -14.36 -19.49
C GLY A 689 14.06 -14.85 -18.58
N ALA A 690 14.53 -16.07 -18.82
CA ALA A 690 15.49 -16.76 -17.95
C ALA A 690 16.92 -16.21 -18.14
N GLY A 691 17.56 -15.72 -17.09
CA GLY A 691 18.87 -15.09 -17.21
C GLY A 691 19.44 -14.51 -15.93
N VAL A 692 20.38 -13.59 -16.08
CA VAL A 692 20.96 -12.78 -15.00
C VAL A 692 20.66 -11.32 -15.25
N ALA A 693 20.29 -10.57 -14.23
CA ALA A 693 20.20 -9.11 -14.26
C ALA A 693 20.99 -8.48 -13.13
N MET A 694 21.46 -7.26 -13.37
CA MET A 694 22.22 -6.49 -12.40
C MET A 694 22.07 -5.00 -12.67
N LYS A 695 22.05 -4.20 -11.60
CA LYS A 695 22.10 -2.73 -11.62
C LYS A 695 22.96 -2.25 -10.48
N ALA A 696 23.88 -1.31 -10.72
CA ALA A 696 24.73 -0.73 -9.68
C ALA A 696 25.34 0.61 -10.10
N SER A 697 25.70 1.43 -9.11
CA SER A 697 26.60 2.57 -9.26
C SER A 697 28.05 2.15 -9.00
N LEU A 698 28.97 2.48 -9.91
CA LEU A 698 30.39 2.25 -9.75
C LEU A 698 31.06 3.46 -9.11
N PHE A 699 31.75 3.25 -8.00
CA PHE A 699 32.59 4.25 -7.33
C PHE A 699 34.06 3.84 -7.44
N VAL A 700 34.93 4.82 -7.73
CA VAL A 700 36.39 4.64 -7.74
C VAL A 700 37.03 5.81 -6.99
N ASN A 701 37.91 5.51 -6.04
CA ASN A 701 38.52 6.48 -5.12
C ASN A 701 37.47 7.37 -4.42
N GLY A 702 36.33 6.78 -4.01
CA GLY A 702 35.23 7.49 -3.37
C GLY A 702 34.42 8.42 -4.26
N LYS A 703 34.68 8.49 -5.58
CA LYS A 703 33.90 9.27 -6.55
C LYS A 703 33.02 8.34 -7.39
N GLU A 704 31.74 8.67 -7.52
CA GLU A 704 30.82 8.02 -8.45
C GLU A 704 31.28 8.25 -9.90
N LEU A 705 31.40 7.16 -10.64
CA LEU A 705 31.70 7.17 -12.07
C LEU A 705 30.43 6.98 -12.90
N GLY A 706 29.33 6.53 -12.31
CA GLY A 706 28.05 6.34 -12.99
C GLY A 706 27.32 5.08 -12.56
N MET A 707 26.07 4.98 -13.02
CA MET A 707 25.17 3.86 -12.77
C MET A 707 24.88 3.13 -14.07
N ALA A 708 24.97 1.80 -14.05
CA ALA A 708 24.57 0.95 -15.18
C ALA A 708 23.68 -0.19 -14.68
N GLY A 709 22.72 -0.58 -15.51
CA GLY A 709 21.83 -1.70 -15.26
C GLY A 709 21.53 -2.47 -16.53
N GLY A 710 21.15 -3.73 -16.39
CA GLY A 710 20.84 -4.58 -17.53
C GLY A 710 20.68 -6.04 -17.20
N TYR A 711 20.46 -6.84 -18.24
CA TYR A 711 20.29 -8.27 -18.18
C TYR A 711 20.97 -9.00 -19.34
N ALA A 712 21.23 -10.28 -19.10
CA ALA A 712 21.58 -11.27 -20.09
C ALA A 712 20.71 -12.52 -19.86
N SER A 713 19.78 -12.79 -20.78
CA SER A 713 18.77 -13.84 -20.67
C SER A 713 18.59 -14.63 -21.98
N ASP A 714 17.69 -15.59 -21.96
CA ASP A 714 17.22 -16.32 -23.13
C ASP A 714 16.50 -15.43 -24.17
N GLN A 715 16.10 -14.22 -23.78
CA GLN A 715 15.57 -13.18 -24.67
C GLN A 715 16.67 -12.28 -25.25
N GLY A 716 17.94 -12.43 -24.85
CA GLY A 716 19.07 -11.63 -25.33
C GLY A 716 19.78 -10.85 -24.22
N ILE A 717 20.53 -9.83 -24.62
CA ILE A 717 21.34 -8.97 -23.75
C ILE A 717 20.83 -7.53 -23.88
N LYS A 718 20.65 -6.83 -22.76
CA LYS A 718 20.40 -5.38 -22.71
C LYS A 718 21.14 -4.79 -21.52
N PHE A 719 22.01 -3.80 -21.71
CA PHE A 719 22.63 -3.03 -20.65
C PHE A 719 22.64 -1.55 -21.02
N ASP A 720 22.11 -0.71 -20.16
CA ASP A 720 22.16 0.73 -20.32
C ASP A 720 22.67 1.41 -19.04
N GLY A 721 23.25 2.59 -19.19
CA GLY A 721 23.81 3.28 -18.05
C GLY A 721 24.26 4.69 -18.36
N ARG A 722 24.39 5.49 -17.29
CA ARG A 722 24.91 6.84 -17.34
C ARG A 722 26.25 6.89 -16.64
N ILE A 723 27.19 7.59 -17.24
CA ILE A 723 28.50 7.86 -16.65
C ILE A 723 28.46 9.29 -16.11
N ASP A 724 28.78 9.44 -14.84
CA ASP A 724 28.83 10.74 -14.19
C ASP A 724 29.93 11.62 -14.80
N PRO A 725 29.75 12.95 -14.83
CA PRO A 725 30.76 13.84 -15.39
C PRO A 725 32.13 13.66 -14.72
N PHE A 726 33.13 13.30 -15.51
CA PHE A 726 34.49 13.16 -15.03
C PHE A 726 35.50 13.88 -15.92
N THR A 727 36.63 14.21 -15.33
CA THR A 727 37.70 14.97 -15.98
C THR A 727 38.94 14.10 -16.01
N LEU A 728 39.44 13.85 -17.22
CA LEU A 728 40.66 13.10 -17.48
C LEU A 728 41.64 14.03 -18.21
N GLY A 729 42.48 14.73 -17.44
CA GLY A 729 43.35 15.76 -17.99
C GLY A 729 42.53 16.94 -18.55
N PRO A 730 42.75 17.38 -19.81
CA PRO A 730 41.96 18.46 -20.42
C PRO A 730 40.56 18.02 -20.87
N LEU A 731 40.30 16.72 -20.98
CA LEU A 731 39.01 16.18 -21.42
C LEU A 731 38.05 16.11 -20.25
N LYS A 732 36.92 16.79 -20.34
CA LYS A 732 35.78 16.64 -19.43
C LYS A 732 34.62 16.01 -20.20
N LEU A 733 34.25 14.80 -19.81
CA LEU A 733 33.05 14.14 -20.32
C LEU A 733 31.84 14.54 -19.46
N LYS A 734 30.69 14.72 -20.09
CA LYS A 734 29.40 15.06 -19.48
C LYS A 734 28.31 14.24 -20.17
N ASP A 735 27.24 13.98 -19.44
CA ASP A 735 26.01 13.37 -19.98
C ASP A 735 26.27 12.11 -20.83
N ALA A 736 27.26 11.31 -20.42
CA ALA A 736 27.65 10.17 -21.22
C ALA A 736 26.74 8.98 -20.91
N GLU A 737 26.14 8.40 -21.94
CA GLU A 737 25.25 7.25 -21.85
C GLU A 737 25.86 6.06 -22.58
N ILE A 738 25.66 4.86 -22.06
CA ILE A 738 26.00 3.58 -22.70
C ILE A 738 24.68 2.85 -22.96
N ASP A 739 24.54 2.26 -24.14
CA ASP A 739 23.46 1.33 -24.48
C ASP A 739 24.02 0.12 -25.24
N ILE A 740 23.85 -1.08 -24.70
CA ILE A 740 24.29 -2.35 -25.27
C ILE A 740 23.05 -3.21 -25.44
N GLN A 741 22.77 -3.68 -26.65
CA GLN A 741 21.64 -4.56 -26.91
C GLN A 741 22.00 -5.64 -27.90
N ALA A 742 21.48 -6.86 -27.71
CA ALA A 742 21.53 -7.95 -28.68
C ALA A 742 20.42 -8.96 -28.39
N SER A 743 19.46 -9.16 -29.30
CA SER A 743 18.44 -10.22 -29.15
C SER A 743 18.06 -10.84 -30.50
N ALA A 744 17.19 -11.86 -30.50
CA ALA A 744 16.63 -12.41 -31.73
C ALA A 744 15.67 -11.44 -32.44
N SER A 745 15.08 -10.50 -31.71
CA SER A 745 14.05 -9.56 -32.17
C SER A 745 14.56 -8.14 -32.41
N ASN A 746 15.71 -7.76 -31.85
CA ASN A 746 16.29 -6.43 -31.93
C ASN A 746 17.70 -6.47 -32.53
N GLU A 747 18.08 -5.42 -33.25
CA GLU A 747 19.41 -5.29 -33.84
C GLU A 747 20.50 -5.17 -32.76
N SER A 748 21.60 -5.89 -32.95
CA SER A 748 22.69 -5.94 -31.98
C SER A 748 23.59 -4.72 -32.10
N HIS A 749 23.74 -3.95 -31.03
CA HIS A 749 24.58 -2.76 -31.03
C HIS A 749 25.24 -2.53 -29.67
N PHE A 750 26.36 -1.81 -29.69
CA PHE A 750 26.92 -1.11 -28.56
C PHE A 750 26.98 0.37 -28.93
N LYS A 751 26.31 1.23 -28.18
CA LYS A 751 26.24 2.67 -28.36
C LYS A 751 26.81 3.36 -27.15
N MET A 752 27.58 4.41 -27.38
CA MET A 752 28.00 5.34 -26.35
C MET A 752 27.87 6.75 -26.89
N SER A 753 27.12 7.60 -26.20
CA SER A 753 26.93 8.99 -26.58
C SER A 753 27.24 9.90 -25.40
N GLY A 754 27.41 11.19 -25.64
CA GLY A 754 27.57 12.18 -24.59
C GLY A 754 28.18 13.48 -25.07
N ASP A 755 28.45 14.35 -24.13
CA ASP A 755 29.05 15.65 -24.35
C ASP A 755 30.51 15.63 -23.86
N PHE A 756 31.39 16.35 -24.56
CA PHE A 756 32.77 16.51 -24.14
C PHE A 756 33.23 17.97 -24.24
N VAL A 757 34.03 18.39 -23.26
CA VAL A 757 34.65 19.71 -23.18
C VAL A 757 36.16 19.53 -23.13
N LEU A 758 36.88 20.09 -24.11
CA LEU A 758 38.35 20.03 -24.17
C LEU A 758 39.02 21.30 -23.60
N PHE A 759 38.39 22.46 -23.78
CA PHE A 759 38.85 23.75 -23.24
C PHE A 759 37.71 24.78 -23.24
N LYS A 760 37.92 25.92 -22.57
CA LYS A 760 36.90 26.97 -22.44
C LYS A 760 36.44 27.48 -23.82
N GLY A 761 35.14 27.32 -24.11
CA GLY A 761 34.53 27.68 -25.40
C GLY A 761 34.48 26.56 -26.43
N PHE A 762 34.91 25.34 -26.08
CA PHE A 762 34.82 24.14 -26.90
C PHE A 762 34.06 23.05 -26.13
N GLU A 763 32.80 22.85 -26.52
CA GLU A 763 31.87 21.87 -25.98
C GLU A 763 31.13 21.24 -27.15
N ASP A 764 31.07 19.91 -27.20
CA ASP A 764 30.59 19.18 -28.36
C ASP A 764 30.00 17.81 -27.99
N LYS A 765 29.20 17.24 -28.88
CA LYS A 765 28.58 15.93 -28.76
C LYS A 765 29.37 14.88 -29.53
N TYR A 766 29.39 13.67 -28.99
CA TYR A 766 29.88 12.50 -29.70
C TYR A 766 28.84 11.38 -29.65
N GLU A 767 28.79 10.58 -30.72
CA GLU A 767 28.10 9.31 -30.77
C GLU A 767 29.07 8.25 -31.32
N LEU A 768 29.16 7.14 -30.60
CA LEU A 768 29.98 5.99 -30.92
C LEU A 768 29.05 4.79 -31.05
N GLU A 769 29.01 4.17 -32.22
CA GLU A 769 28.20 2.97 -32.47
C GLU A 769 29.13 1.84 -32.92
N LEU A 770 29.07 0.70 -32.23
CA LEU A 770 29.70 -0.54 -32.64
C LEU A 770 28.61 -1.55 -32.96
N ASP A 771 28.49 -1.88 -34.24
CA ASP A 771 27.71 -2.99 -34.78
C ASP A 771 28.67 -4.13 -35.17
N PRO A 772 28.25 -5.41 -35.19
CA PRO A 772 29.08 -6.48 -35.75
C PRO A 772 29.64 -6.19 -37.16
N SER A 773 28.92 -5.38 -37.96
CA SER A 773 29.23 -5.04 -39.34
C SER A 773 30.06 -3.77 -39.52
N ASP A 774 30.04 -2.82 -38.59
CA ASP A 774 30.87 -1.60 -38.60
C ASP A 774 31.08 -0.95 -37.22
N PHE A 775 32.17 -0.19 -37.09
CA PHE A 775 32.36 0.83 -36.05
C PHE A 775 32.09 2.18 -36.69
N ARG A 776 31.21 2.99 -36.09
CA ARG A 776 30.90 4.36 -36.50
C ARG A 776 31.18 5.35 -35.38
N PHE A 777 31.73 6.49 -35.75
CA PHE A 777 31.98 7.64 -34.90
C PHE A 777 31.41 8.88 -35.56
N TYR A 778 30.49 9.55 -34.86
CA TYR A 778 29.88 10.79 -35.30
C TYR A 778 30.15 11.92 -34.29
N SER A 779 30.43 13.12 -34.80
CA SER A 779 30.63 14.33 -33.99
C SER A 779 30.27 15.58 -34.81
N ASP A 780 29.62 16.57 -34.18
CA ASP A 780 29.19 17.83 -34.81
C ASP A 780 29.84 19.06 -34.15
N THR A 781 31.12 19.25 -34.44
CA THR A 781 31.98 20.19 -33.73
C THR A 781 31.82 21.63 -34.17
N LYS A 782 31.44 22.49 -33.21
CA LYS A 782 31.44 23.94 -33.38
C LYS A 782 32.75 24.55 -32.87
N PHE A 783 33.65 24.92 -33.78
CA PHE A 783 34.94 25.53 -33.42
C PHE A 783 34.80 27.01 -33.07
N GLY A 784 34.26 27.31 -31.88
CA GLY A 784 34.20 28.67 -31.32
C GLY A 784 33.46 29.70 -32.20
N GLY A 785 32.54 29.23 -33.05
CA GLY A 785 31.79 30.07 -34.01
C GLY A 785 32.55 30.47 -35.28
N LEU A 786 33.76 29.94 -35.50
CA LEU A 786 34.53 30.18 -36.73
C LEU A 786 34.05 29.31 -37.90
N PHE A 787 33.64 28.08 -37.61
CA PHE A 787 33.04 27.12 -38.53
C PHE A 787 32.42 25.94 -37.79
N ASP A 788 31.50 25.26 -38.46
CA ASP A 788 30.89 24.01 -38.00
C ASP A 788 31.53 22.84 -38.77
N LEU A 789 31.92 21.78 -38.05
CA LEU A 789 32.59 20.58 -38.56
C LEU A 789 31.80 19.34 -38.17
N SER A 790 31.08 18.74 -39.11
CA SER A 790 30.45 17.44 -38.89
C SER A 790 31.35 16.32 -39.40
N ILE A 791 31.80 15.43 -38.51
CA ILE A 791 32.62 14.26 -38.82
C ILE A 791 31.74 13.02 -38.71
N ASP A 792 31.70 12.22 -39.78
CA ASP A 792 31.15 10.87 -39.79
C ASP A 792 32.27 9.92 -40.22
N ALA A 793 32.65 8.97 -39.36
CA ALA A 793 33.72 8.03 -39.62
C ALA A 793 33.27 6.59 -39.39
N GLU A 794 33.54 5.69 -40.34
CA GLU A 794 33.16 4.28 -40.28
C GLU A 794 34.33 3.33 -40.62
N THR A 795 34.35 2.12 -40.05
CA THR A 795 35.33 1.09 -40.44
C THR A 795 34.90 0.35 -41.70
N THR A 796 35.87 -0.04 -42.53
CA THR A 796 35.63 -0.72 -43.82
C THR A 796 35.35 -2.22 -43.74
N LYS A 797 35.61 -2.88 -42.61
CA LYS A 797 35.48 -4.35 -42.44
C LYS A 797 35.04 -4.76 -41.01
N GLY A 798 34.00 -4.12 -40.47
CA GLY A 798 33.48 -4.44 -39.13
C GLY A 798 34.47 -4.18 -38.00
N LEU A 799 34.34 -4.92 -36.88
CA LEU A 799 35.13 -4.71 -35.66
C LEU A 799 36.51 -5.38 -35.63
N LYS A 800 37.08 -5.72 -36.79
CA LYS A 800 38.42 -6.34 -36.84
C LYS A 800 39.49 -5.31 -36.57
N PHE A 801 40.10 -5.34 -35.39
CA PHE A 801 41.24 -4.47 -35.02
C PHE A 801 42.56 -4.97 -35.62
N ASP A 802 42.64 -5.02 -36.95
CA ASP A 802 43.84 -5.42 -37.67
C ASP A 802 44.17 -4.47 -38.83
N VAL A 803 45.39 -4.61 -39.37
CA VAL A 803 45.93 -3.78 -40.45
C VAL A 803 45.17 -3.91 -41.77
N SER A 804 44.19 -4.80 -41.90
CA SER A 804 43.34 -4.96 -43.08
C SER A 804 42.05 -4.14 -43.01
N ASN A 805 41.66 -3.68 -41.82
CA ASN A 805 40.52 -2.80 -41.57
C ASN A 805 40.97 -1.34 -41.52
N ASP A 806 40.22 -0.43 -42.14
CA ASP A 806 40.57 0.98 -42.31
C ASP A 806 39.40 1.84 -41.83
N LEU A 807 39.67 3.02 -41.26
CA LEU A 807 38.67 3.97 -40.80
C LEU A 807 38.50 5.06 -41.87
N ILE A 808 37.39 5.01 -42.60
CA ILE A 808 37.01 6.02 -43.58
C ILE A 808 36.23 7.13 -42.88
N PHE A 809 36.33 8.36 -43.35
CA PHE A 809 35.63 9.49 -42.77
C PHE A 809 35.19 10.50 -43.84
N ASP A 810 34.07 11.14 -43.59
CA ASP A 810 33.56 12.33 -44.27
C ASP A 810 33.44 13.46 -43.25
N ALA A 811 34.02 14.61 -43.56
CA ALA A 811 34.02 15.80 -42.73
C ALA A 811 33.45 16.98 -43.52
N ALA A 812 32.26 17.46 -43.16
CA ALA A 812 31.64 18.62 -43.80
C ALA A 812 32.03 19.91 -43.05
N LEU A 813 32.38 20.97 -43.79
CA LEU A 813 32.70 22.28 -43.25
C LEU A 813 31.65 23.31 -43.69
N GLU A 814 31.01 23.96 -42.73
CA GLU A 814 30.03 25.05 -42.97
C GLU A 814 30.56 26.40 -42.45
N GLY A 815 30.12 27.52 -43.05
CA GLY A 815 30.48 28.89 -42.62
C GLY A 815 31.67 29.57 -43.33
N TYR A 816 32.34 28.93 -44.29
CA TYR A 816 33.57 29.42 -44.93
C TYR A 816 33.41 30.39 -46.12
N ASN A 817 32.18 30.83 -46.42
CA ASN A 817 31.85 31.52 -47.67
C ASN A 817 32.64 32.81 -47.92
N GLU A 818 32.87 33.63 -46.90
CA GLU A 818 33.55 34.92 -47.06
C GLU A 818 35.07 34.76 -47.25
N ALA A 819 35.72 33.87 -46.51
CA ALA A 819 37.16 33.60 -46.64
C ALA A 819 37.52 33.06 -48.04
N LEU A 820 36.66 32.22 -48.63
CA LEU A 820 36.84 31.70 -49.99
C LEU A 820 36.58 32.74 -51.07
N LYS A 821 35.54 33.58 -50.91
CA LYS A 821 35.32 34.73 -51.82
C LYS A 821 36.53 35.64 -51.85
N ASP A 822 37.14 35.92 -50.70
CA ASP A 822 38.35 36.74 -50.62
C ASP A 822 39.58 36.06 -51.22
N GLY A 823 39.75 34.75 -51.02
CA GLY A 823 40.77 33.95 -51.72
C GLY A 823 40.62 33.99 -53.24
N LEU A 824 39.40 33.85 -53.76
CA LEU A 824 39.09 33.91 -55.19
C LEU A 824 39.39 35.31 -55.77
N LYS A 825 39.04 36.39 -55.05
CA LYS A 825 39.42 37.77 -55.42
C LYS A 825 40.94 37.92 -55.53
N GLY A 826 41.69 37.34 -54.58
CA GLY A 826 43.15 37.35 -54.58
C GLY A 826 43.75 36.67 -55.82
N VAL A 827 43.20 35.52 -56.22
CA VAL A 827 43.64 34.79 -57.42
C VAL A 827 43.31 35.57 -58.71
N LEU A 828 42.11 36.16 -58.82
CA LEU A 828 41.73 36.98 -59.98
C LEU A 828 42.59 38.25 -60.14
N LYS A 829 42.97 38.90 -59.02
CA LYS A 829 43.95 40.01 -59.05
C LYS A 829 45.33 39.54 -59.48
N GLY A 830 45.76 38.35 -59.07
CA GLY A 830 47.07 37.78 -59.42
C GLY A 830 47.22 37.39 -60.90
N LEU A 831 46.14 37.29 -61.67
CA LEU A 831 46.18 36.97 -63.11
C LEU A 831 46.36 38.23 -64.01
N LYS A 832 46.51 39.42 -63.43
CA LYS A 832 46.63 40.71 -64.15
C LYS A 832 48.07 41.03 -64.62
N ASP A 833 48.82 40.06 -65.15
CA ASP A 833 50.19 40.24 -65.70
C ASP A 833 50.19 40.50 -67.23
N GLY A 834 49.63 41.64 -67.63
CA GLY A 834 49.49 42.07 -69.03
C GLY A 834 50.47 43.13 -69.54
N ASP A 835 51.28 43.75 -68.67
CA ASP A 835 52.00 44.98 -69.02
C ASP A 835 53.37 44.77 -69.69
N GLU A 836 54.13 43.73 -69.32
CA GLU A 836 55.46 43.48 -69.91
C GLU A 836 55.42 43.00 -71.36
N LYS A 837 54.39 42.21 -71.72
CA LYS A 837 54.19 41.70 -73.09
C LYS A 837 53.78 42.81 -74.06
N LEU A 838 53.04 43.81 -73.57
CA LEU A 838 52.62 44.97 -74.35
C LEU A 838 53.83 45.88 -74.71
N LYS A 839 54.75 46.06 -73.75
CA LYS A 839 55.99 46.86 -73.91
C LYS A 839 56.99 46.21 -74.88
N THR A 840 57.09 44.88 -74.86
CA THR A 840 57.95 44.10 -75.77
C THR A 840 57.45 44.16 -77.22
N ALA A 841 56.13 44.11 -77.44
CA ALA A 841 55.53 44.23 -78.77
C ALA A 841 55.74 45.63 -79.39
N GLN A 842 55.70 46.71 -78.59
CA GLN A 842 55.97 48.08 -79.05
C GLN A 842 57.43 48.31 -79.48
N ASN A 843 58.40 47.70 -78.78
CA ASN A 843 59.82 47.82 -79.12
C ASN A 843 60.18 47.16 -80.46
N ASN A 844 59.53 46.05 -80.81
CA ASN A 844 59.78 45.32 -82.06
C ASN A 844 59.25 46.05 -83.31
N VAL A 845 58.12 46.76 -83.19
CA VAL A 845 57.61 47.64 -84.25
C VAL A 845 58.58 48.79 -84.53
N THR A 846 59.18 49.36 -83.48
CA THR A 846 60.12 50.50 -83.58
C THR A 846 61.42 50.12 -84.31
N LYS A 847 61.98 48.93 -84.03
CA LYS A 847 63.20 48.44 -84.71
C LYS A 847 62.97 48.19 -86.21
N ALA A 848 61.86 47.58 -86.59
CA ALA A 848 61.52 47.32 -87.99
C ALA A 848 61.30 48.62 -88.79
N GLN A 849 60.76 49.67 -88.16
CA GLN A 849 60.54 50.98 -88.77
C GLN A 849 61.86 51.70 -89.13
N ASN A 850 62.91 51.54 -88.32
CA ASN A 850 64.21 52.18 -88.54
C ASN A 850 64.97 51.57 -89.75
N SER A 851 64.90 50.26 -89.95
CA SER A 851 65.54 49.59 -91.10
C SER A 851 64.93 50.01 -92.45
N ILE A 852 63.61 50.19 -92.51
CA ILE A 852 62.92 50.69 -93.72
C ILE A 852 63.37 52.11 -94.07
N ASN A 853 63.59 52.97 -93.09
CA ASN A 853 64.01 54.36 -93.32
C ASN A 853 65.43 54.45 -93.91
N SER A 854 66.33 53.53 -93.54
CA SER A 854 67.69 53.43 -94.09
C SER A 854 67.68 53.03 -95.58
N LEU A 855 66.94 51.99 -95.94
CA LEU A 855 66.83 51.48 -97.32
C LEU A 855 66.20 52.51 -98.28
N LYS A 856 65.19 53.25 -97.82
CA LYS A 856 64.60 54.36 -98.59
C LYS A 856 65.60 55.47 -98.92
N LYS A 857 66.58 55.74 -98.04
CA LYS A 857 67.62 56.76 -98.25
C LYS A 857 68.62 56.35 -99.34
N GLN A 858 68.95 55.07 -99.43
CA GLN A 858 69.86 54.53 -100.44
C GLN A 858 69.24 54.53 -101.85
N ILE A 859 67.97 54.15 -101.98
CA ILE A 859 67.21 54.20 -103.26
C ILE A 859 67.15 55.64 -103.80
N LYS A 860 66.87 56.62 -102.94
CA LYS A 860 66.76 58.05 -103.32
C LYS A 860 68.06 58.61 -103.90
N THR A 861 69.21 58.11 -103.44
CA THR A 861 70.53 58.53 -103.94
C THR A 861 70.79 57.99 -105.35
N ALA A 862 70.48 56.72 -105.59
CA ALA A 862 70.64 56.10 -106.91
C ALA A 862 69.68 56.68 -107.99
N GLN A 863 68.47 57.12 -107.60
CA GLN A 863 67.53 57.81 -108.50
C GLN A 863 67.98 59.23 -108.86
N ALA A 864 68.69 59.93 -107.98
CA ALA A 864 69.18 61.29 -108.22
C ALA A 864 70.29 61.34 -109.28
N GLU A 865 71.20 60.37 -109.27
CA GLU A 865 72.31 60.24 -110.25
C GLU A 865 71.77 60.01 -111.68
N ALA A 866 70.77 59.15 -111.85
CA ALA A 866 70.17 58.85 -113.15
C ALA A 866 69.27 60.00 -113.69
N LYS A 867 68.65 60.80 -112.82
CA LYS A 867 67.80 61.95 -113.20
C LYS A 867 68.61 63.17 -113.69
N ALA A 868 69.84 63.36 -113.19
CA ALA A 868 70.71 64.46 -113.62
C ALA A 868 71.18 64.31 -115.08
N ALA A 869 71.49 63.10 -115.52
CA ALA A 869 71.92 62.80 -116.89
C ALA A 869 70.80 63.05 -117.93
N PHE A 870 69.54 62.78 -117.57
CA PHE A 870 68.36 62.98 -118.43
C PHE A 870 68.08 64.47 -118.71
N ASN A 871 68.09 65.31 -117.67
CA ASN A 871 67.70 66.73 -117.78
C ASN A 871 68.65 67.56 -118.65
N SER A 872 69.93 67.21 -118.71
CA SER A 872 70.92 67.94 -119.50
C SER A 872 70.74 67.78 -121.02
N ALA A 873 70.16 66.66 -121.48
CA ALA A 873 69.93 66.39 -122.90
C ALA A 873 68.70 67.15 -123.43
N SER A 874 67.63 67.25 -122.63
CA SER A 874 66.37 67.92 -123.02
C SER A 874 66.51 69.44 -123.21
N LYS A 875 67.39 70.11 -122.46
CA LYS A 875 67.55 71.57 -122.52
C LYS A 875 68.10 72.08 -123.86
N LYS A 876 69.02 71.34 -124.49
CA LYS A 876 69.68 71.74 -125.76
C LYS A 876 68.73 71.76 -126.97
N ILE A 877 67.63 71.01 -126.92
CA ILE A 877 66.63 70.95 -128.00
C ILE A 877 65.68 72.16 -127.96
N ALA A 878 65.36 72.67 -126.77
CA ALA A 878 64.44 73.81 -126.60
C ALA A 878 65.01 75.13 -127.13
N ASP A 879 66.31 75.38 -126.93
CA ASP A 879 66.96 76.65 -127.33
C ASP A 879 67.07 76.83 -128.85
N ALA A 880 67.16 75.74 -129.62
CA ALA A 880 67.24 75.79 -131.08
C ALA A 880 65.91 76.18 -131.75
N LYS A 881 64.78 75.81 -131.13
CA LYS A 881 63.44 76.09 -131.66
C LYS A 881 63.10 77.60 -131.62
N GLY A 882 63.47 78.28 -130.53
CA GLY A 882 63.17 79.71 -130.36
C GLY A 882 63.88 80.66 -131.34
N LYS A 883 65.00 80.25 -131.95
CA LYS A 883 65.72 81.08 -132.95
C LYS A 883 65.04 81.10 -134.32
N VAL A 884 64.38 80.01 -134.71
CA VAL A 884 63.67 79.91 -136.01
C VAL A 884 62.47 80.84 -136.04
N ASP A 885 61.72 80.93 -134.95
CA ASP A 885 60.48 81.71 -134.88
C ASP A 885 60.73 83.23 -135.02
N LYS A 886 61.85 83.75 -134.47
CA LYS A 886 62.24 85.17 -134.61
C LYS A 886 62.57 85.57 -136.05
N LEU A 887 63.23 84.70 -136.81
CA LEU A 887 63.63 84.98 -138.20
C LEU A 887 62.43 85.06 -139.14
N ASN A 888 61.37 84.28 -138.88
CA ASN A 888 60.14 84.31 -139.66
C ASN A 888 59.42 85.67 -139.61
N ASN A 889 59.36 86.29 -138.44
CA ASN A 889 58.69 87.59 -138.28
C ASN A 889 59.43 88.72 -139.02
N THR A 890 60.76 88.64 -139.09
CA THR A 890 61.61 89.65 -139.75
C THR A 890 61.45 89.63 -141.27
N ILE A 891 61.35 88.45 -141.88
CA ILE A 891 61.16 88.27 -143.33
C ILE A 891 59.84 88.89 -143.82
N ASN A 892 58.76 88.76 -143.03
CA ASN A 892 57.46 89.31 -143.40
C ASN A 892 57.45 90.85 -143.41
N SER A 893 58.22 91.49 -142.53
CA SER A 893 58.35 92.96 -142.47
C SER A 893 59.13 93.52 -143.67
N ILE A 894 60.25 92.90 -144.05
CA ILE A 894 61.10 93.36 -145.17
C ILE A 894 60.34 93.32 -146.51
N ASN A 895 59.52 92.29 -146.74
CA ASN A 895 58.71 92.16 -147.97
C ASN A 895 57.71 93.30 -148.18
N GLY A 896 57.11 93.82 -147.11
CA GLY A 896 56.20 94.97 -147.19
C GLY A 896 56.90 96.25 -147.67
N ASN A 897 58.14 96.48 -147.22
CA ASN A 897 58.92 97.67 -147.55
C ASN A 897 59.39 97.69 -149.02
N ILE A 898 59.77 96.53 -149.57
CA ILE A 898 60.18 96.37 -150.98
C ILE A 898 59.06 96.76 -151.93
N HIS A 899 57.81 96.35 -151.63
CA HIS A 899 56.66 96.61 -152.50
C HIS A 899 56.39 98.12 -152.61
N SER A 900 56.40 98.82 -151.48
CA SER A 900 56.23 100.29 -151.43
C SER A 900 57.30 101.05 -152.22
N LYS A 901 58.56 100.59 -152.20
CA LYS A 901 59.66 101.25 -152.95
C LYS A 901 59.61 101.03 -154.46
N LYS A 902 59.16 99.85 -154.94
CA LYS A 902 58.96 99.61 -156.38
C LYS A 902 57.93 100.55 -156.99
N ASP A 903 56.86 100.85 -156.25
CA ASP A 903 55.80 101.75 -156.71
C ASP A 903 56.28 103.21 -156.83
N GLN A 904 57.11 103.68 -155.90
CA GLN A 904 57.73 105.02 -155.94
C GLN A 904 58.64 105.20 -157.18
N ILE A 905 59.53 104.25 -157.43
CA ILE A 905 60.45 104.28 -158.60
C ILE A 905 59.70 104.34 -159.92
N LYS A 906 58.63 103.56 -160.05
CA LYS A 906 57.80 103.49 -161.27
C LYS A 906 57.08 104.82 -161.53
N HIS A 907 56.63 105.49 -160.47
CA HIS A 907 55.98 106.80 -160.51
C HIS A 907 56.96 107.92 -160.92
N ASP A 908 58.19 107.91 -160.39
CA ASP A 908 59.19 108.94 -160.68
C ASP A 908 59.87 108.76 -162.06
N LYS A 909 59.98 107.52 -162.57
CA LYS A 909 60.40 107.20 -163.97
C LYS A 909 59.49 107.83 -165.03
N LYS A 910 58.24 108.18 -164.69
CA LYS A 910 57.21 108.72 -165.60
C LYS A 910 57.26 110.26 -165.76
N LYS A 911 57.86 110.99 -164.81
CA LYS A 911 57.96 112.47 -164.81
C LYS A 911 59.32 113.01 -165.27
N MET A 912 60.18 112.11 -165.78
CA MET A 912 61.54 112.39 -166.29
C MET A 912 62.51 113.05 -165.28
N ARG A 913 62.25 112.89 -163.97
CA ARG A 913 63.15 113.29 -162.88
C ARG A 913 64.10 112.13 -162.50
N TYR A 914 65.07 111.83 -163.36
CA TYR A 914 65.95 110.66 -163.24
C TYR A 914 66.83 110.65 -161.96
N ASP A 915 67.09 111.82 -161.35
CA ASP A 915 67.83 112.00 -160.10
C ASP A 915 67.18 111.35 -158.86
N LYS A 916 65.84 111.40 -158.75
CA LYS A 916 65.09 110.72 -157.68
C LYS A 916 64.98 109.21 -157.89
N VAL A 917 64.76 108.78 -159.14
CA VAL A 917 64.68 107.36 -159.54
C VAL A 917 65.97 106.61 -159.18
N THR A 918 67.13 107.24 -159.35
CA THR A 918 68.42 106.65 -158.94
C THR A 918 68.54 106.48 -157.41
N LYS A 919 68.03 107.43 -156.62
CA LYS A 919 68.08 107.37 -155.14
C LYS A 919 67.20 106.26 -154.57
N GLU A 920 65.97 106.14 -155.09
CA GLU A 920 64.99 105.15 -154.66
C GLU A 920 65.33 103.73 -155.17
N GLY A 921 65.92 103.61 -156.36
CA GLY A 921 66.42 102.34 -156.90
C GLY A 921 67.54 101.70 -156.07
N ILE A 922 68.42 102.51 -155.47
CA ILE A 922 69.48 102.03 -154.56
C ILE A 922 68.89 101.54 -153.23
N GLU A 923 67.86 102.21 -152.69
CA GLU A 923 67.17 101.76 -151.47
C GLU A 923 66.40 100.45 -151.70
N LEU A 924 65.74 100.29 -152.85
CA LEU A 924 65.05 99.06 -153.21
C LEU A 924 66.01 97.86 -153.29
N GLY A 925 67.16 98.03 -153.96
CA GLY A 925 68.19 96.98 -154.06
C GLY A 925 68.79 96.60 -152.70
N LYS A 926 68.90 97.54 -151.75
CA LYS A 926 69.31 97.24 -150.36
C LYS A 926 68.29 96.37 -149.63
N LEU A 927 67.00 96.69 -149.74
CA LEU A 927 65.93 95.90 -149.10
C LEU A 927 65.81 94.49 -149.70
N GLU A 928 65.95 94.34 -151.02
CA GLU A 928 65.95 93.02 -151.69
C GLU A 928 67.17 92.17 -151.31
N SER A 929 68.34 92.78 -151.13
CA SER A 929 69.55 92.13 -150.60
C SER A 929 69.39 91.70 -149.13
N GLU A 930 68.78 92.54 -148.31
CA GLU A 930 68.51 92.27 -146.90
C GLU A 930 67.51 91.11 -146.72
N LEU A 931 66.46 91.05 -147.55
CA LEU A 931 65.53 89.92 -147.60
C LEU A 931 66.25 88.61 -147.96
N GLY A 932 67.08 88.65 -149.00
CA GLY A 932 67.88 87.49 -149.43
C GLY A 932 68.80 86.97 -148.32
N SER A 933 69.46 87.87 -147.59
CA SER A 933 70.34 87.52 -146.47
C SER A 933 69.59 86.91 -145.27
N THR A 934 68.39 87.41 -144.98
CA THR A 934 67.56 86.94 -143.86
C THR A 934 66.94 85.56 -144.14
N ILE A 935 66.51 85.32 -145.38
CA ILE A 935 66.03 84.00 -145.83
C ILE A 935 67.15 82.95 -145.77
N ALA A 936 68.38 83.32 -146.13
CA ALA A 936 69.55 82.44 -146.00
C ALA A 936 69.83 82.10 -144.52
N ALA A 937 69.76 83.08 -143.62
CA ALA A 937 69.94 82.86 -142.18
C ALA A 937 68.88 81.91 -141.60
N LYS A 938 67.61 82.02 -142.04
CA LYS A 938 66.54 81.10 -141.63
C LYS A 938 66.82 79.66 -142.06
N LYS A 939 67.25 79.43 -143.30
CA LYS A 939 67.59 78.08 -143.79
C LYS A 939 68.72 77.44 -142.97
N THR A 940 69.71 78.21 -142.52
CA THR A 940 70.78 77.71 -141.64
C THR A 940 70.27 77.35 -140.24
N ALA A 941 69.36 78.15 -139.68
CA ALA A 941 68.74 77.86 -138.38
C ALA A 941 67.84 76.60 -138.42
N ASP A 942 67.07 76.42 -139.50
CA ASP A 942 66.24 75.22 -139.72
C ASP A 942 67.09 73.95 -139.83
N TRP A 943 68.26 74.03 -140.47
CA TRP A 943 69.19 72.91 -140.57
C TRP A 943 69.76 72.50 -139.20
N ALA A 944 70.13 73.47 -138.36
CA ALA A 944 70.62 73.22 -137.01
C ALA A 944 69.58 72.55 -136.09
N LEU A 945 68.30 72.94 -136.19
CA LEU A 945 67.21 72.31 -135.44
C LEU A 945 66.98 70.85 -135.89
N LYS A 946 67.12 70.56 -137.19
CA LYS A 946 66.91 69.23 -137.75
C LYS A 946 68.02 68.24 -137.36
N ASN A 947 69.26 68.70 -137.15
CA ASN A 947 70.36 67.87 -136.64
C ASN A 947 70.27 67.59 -135.13
N ALA A 948 69.75 68.51 -134.31
CA ALA A 948 69.59 68.30 -132.87
C ALA A 948 68.57 67.20 -132.51
N ASN A 949 67.56 66.97 -133.35
CA ASN A 949 66.52 65.95 -133.12
C ASN A 949 66.93 64.50 -133.45
N LYS A 950 68.08 64.25 -134.09
CA LYS A 950 68.50 62.90 -134.50
C LYS A 950 69.43 62.17 -133.50
N THR A 951 69.86 62.80 -132.41
CA THR A 951 70.97 62.29 -131.56
C THR A 951 70.59 61.95 -130.11
N VAL A 952 69.38 61.45 -129.82
CA VAL A 952 69.05 60.99 -128.45
C VAL A 952 68.30 59.65 -128.43
N LYS A 953 68.95 58.58 -127.92
CA LYS A 953 68.26 57.41 -127.32
C LYS A 953 68.31 57.59 -125.80
N ILE A 954 67.16 57.62 -125.12
CA ILE A 954 67.05 57.87 -123.68
C ILE A 954 66.60 56.58 -122.96
N VAL A 955 67.33 56.16 -121.92
CA VAL A 955 66.96 55.06 -121.00
C VAL A 955 66.23 55.65 -119.76
N PRO A 956 65.12 55.07 -119.27
CA PRO A 956 64.40 55.55 -118.07
C PRO A 956 65.20 55.42 -116.75
N VAL A 957 65.02 56.38 -115.85
CA VAL A 957 65.71 56.51 -114.54
C VAL A 957 65.47 55.31 -113.61
N ASP A 958 64.30 54.68 -113.67
CA ASP A 958 63.89 53.57 -112.80
C ASP A 958 64.45 52.20 -113.24
N SER A 959 65.07 52.13 -114.42
CA SER A 959 65.65 50.90 -114.98
C SER A 959 67.18 50.86 -114.88
N SER A 960 67.78 51.68 -114.02
CA SER A 960 69.22 51.58 -113.74
C SER A 960 69.52 50.33 -112.90
N PRO A 961 70.58 49.55 -113.21
CA PRO A 961 70.90 48.30 -112.50
C PRO A 961 71.02 48.46 -110.97
N LYS A 962 71.42 49.64 -110.50
CA LYS A 962 71.63 49.97 -109.08
C LYS A 962 70.33 50.24 -108.31
N VAL A 963 69.27 50.73 -109.00
CA VAL A 963 67.95 50.99 -108.39
C VAL A 963 67.15 49.70 -108.20
N ILE A 964 67.34 48.71 -109.07
CA ILE A 964 66.65 47.40 -109.02
C ILE A 964 67.07 46.59 -107.78
N ALA A 965 68.38 46.51 -107.49
CA ALA A 965 68.91 45.76 -106.35
C ALA A 965 68.39 46.29 -105.00
N LEU A 966 68.43 47.61 -104.80
CA LEU A 966 67.99 48.24 -103.55
C LEU A 966 66.46 48.18 -103.33
N THR A 967 65.68 48.10 -104.40
CA THR A 967 64.20 47.98 -104.32
C THR A 967 63.77 46.59 -103.83
N ALA A 968 64.53 45.53 -104.15
CA ALA A 968 64.26 44.17 -103.67
C ALA A 968 64.43 44.06 -102.13
N GLU A 969 65.47 44.68 -101.56
CA GLU A 969 65.70 44.68 -100.11
C GLU A 969 64.64 45.47 -99.33
N LEU A 970 64.12 46.59 -99.89
CA LEU A 970 63.04 47.37 -99.28
C LEU A 970 61.74 46.56 -99.13
N LYS A 971 61.45 45.66 -100.08
CA LYS A 971 60.24 44.82 -100.06
C LYS A 971 60.27 43.81 -98.90
N THR A 972 61.41 43.16 -98.69
CA THR A 972 61.61 42.20 -97.58
C THR A 972 61.45 42.86 -96.21
N ALA A 973 62.01 44.06 -96.01
CA ALA A 973 61.89 44.79 -94.74
C ALA A 973 60.46 45.28 -94.44
N THR A 974 59.64 45.53 -95.47
CA THR A 974 58.26 46.00 -95.32
C THR A 974 57.32 44.89 -94.84
N GLU A 975 57.53 43.64 -95.29
CA GLU A 975 56.76 42.48 -94.82
C GLU A 975 57.04 42.15 -93.34
N THR A 976 58.28 42.35 -92.88
CA THR A 976 58.65 42.17 -91.46
C THR A 976 57.93 43.17 -90.52
N LEU A 977 57.69 44.41 -90.98
CA LEU A 977 56.94 45.42 -90.20
C LEU A 977 55.45 45.05 -90.03
N LYS A 978 54.85 44.37 -91.01
CA LYS A 978 53.43 43.98 -90.99
C LYS A 978 53.15 42.90 -89.95
N VAL A 979 54.06 41.94 -89.78
CA VAL A 979 53.98 40.88 -88.75
C VAL A 979 54.06 41.48 -87.34
N ALA A 980 54.95 42.44 -87.11
CA ALA A 980 55.12 43.07 -85.80
C ALA A 980 53.87 43.85 -85.33
N LYS A 981 53.07 44.40 -86.25
CA LYS A 981 51.81 45.09 -85.91
C LYS A 981 50.67 44.14 -85.51
N GLY A 982 50.64 42.91 -86.04
CA GLY A 982 49.61 41.92 -85.72
C GLY A 982 49.70 41.38 -84.28
N VAL A 983 50.91 41.25 -83.75
CA VAL A 983 51.16 40.78 -82.37
C VAL A 983 50.68 41.78 -81.32
N LEU A 984 50.73 43.09 -81.62
CA LEU A 984 50.33 44.15 -80.69
C LEU A 984 48.80 44.20 -80.45
N SER A 985 47.98 43.90 -81.46
CA SER A 985 46.51 43.95 -81.33
C SER A 985 45.93 42.79 -80.52
N ALA A 986 46.53 41.60 -80.57
CA ALA A 986 46.07 40.44 -79.81
C ALA A 986 46.24 40.62 -78.29
N ALA A 987 47.30 41.32 -77.86
CA ALA A 987 47.57 41.59 -76.45
C ALA A 987 46.55 42.55 -75.80
N GLN A 988 45.84 43.38 -76.57
CA GLN A 988 44.88 44.37 -76.06
C GLN A 988 43.50 43.78 -75.72
N ALA A 989 43.10 42.65 -76.32
CA ALA A 989 41.78 42.04 -76.11
C ALA A 989 41.69 41.24 -74.79
N THR A 990 42.78 40.58 -74.40
CA THR A 990 42.85 39.73 -73.20
C THR A 990 42.70 40.51 -71.88
N ASN A 991 43.08 41.79 -71.87
CA ASN A 991 43.06 42.61 -70.64
C ASN A 991 41.64 43.03 -70.20
N LYS A 992 40.64 43.01 -71.10
CA LYS A 992 39.26 43.44 -70.78
C LYS A 992 38.42 42.37 -70.05
N GLY A 993 38.66 41.08 -70.29
CA GLY A 993 37.89 39.99 -69.65
C GLY A 993 38.11 39.90 -68.15
N PHE A 994 39.33 40.19 -67.68
CA PHE A 994 39.68 40.16 -66.26
C PHE A 994 38.94 41.23 -65.42
N GLU A 995 38.66 42.40 -65.99
CA GLU A 995 37.97 43.48 -65.26
C GLU A 995 36.46 43.23 -65.09
N SER A 996 35.83 42.50 -66.02
CA SER A 996 34.41 42.14 -65.92
C SER A 996 34.15 41.09 -64.83
N ALA A 997 34.98 40.04 -64.77
CA ALA A 997 34.85 38.96 -63.78
C ALA A 997 35.07 39.43 -62.33
N ALA A 998 36.05 40.32 -62.10
CA ALA A 998 36.32 40.87 -60.77
C ALA A 998 35.18 41.75 -60.25
N ASN A 999 34.57 42.56 -61.12
CA ASN A 999 33.45 43.46 -60.76
C ASN A 999 32.14 42.71 -60.46
N ALA A 1000 31.91 41.53 -61.05
CA ALA A 1000 30.70 40.73 -60.79
C ALA A 1000 30.70 40.08 -59.40
N ILE A 1001 31.88 39.65 -58.92
CA ILE A 1001 32.07 39.11 -57.56
C ILE A 1001 31.87 40.21 -56.51
N GLU A 1002 32.27 41.44 -56.80
CA GLU A 1002 32.18 42.57 -55.87
C GLU A 1002 30.74 43.10 -55.68
N LYS A 1003 29.87 42.90 -56.67
CA LYS A 1003 28.47 43.39 -56.66
C LYS A 1003 27.45 42.37 -56.14
N GLY A 1004 27.87 41.18 -55.72
CA GLY A 1004 26.99 40.19 -55.09
C GLY A 1004 25.87 39.65 -55.99
N THR A 1005 26.08 39.59 -57.32
CA THR A 1005 25.10 38.95 -58.20
C THR A 1005 25.03 37.44 -57.90
N ASN A 1006 23.83 36.83 -57.89
CA ASN A 1006 23.53 35.38 -57.67
C ASN A 1006 24.20 34.39 -58.66
N LEU A 1007 25.29 34.79 -59.30
CA LEU A 1007 26.04 34.01 -60.29
C LEU A 1007 27.14 33.15 -59.64
N PHE A 1008 27.43 33.32 -58.34
CA PHE A 1008 28.37 32.47 -57.60
C PHE A 1008 27.92 32.26 -56.14
N GLU A 1009 27.68 31.01 -55.75
CA GLU A 1009 27.31 30.61 -54.39
C GLU A 1009 28.02 29.31 -54.02
N ILE A 1010 28.62 29.22 -52.84
CA ILE A 1010 29.24 27.97 -52.36
C ILE A 1010 28.17 27.21 -51.57
N GLU A 1011 27.93 25.98 -51.96
CA GLU A 1011 26.84 25.16 -51.45
C GLU A 1011 27.34 24.18 -50.39
N ARG A 1012 28.52 23.59 -50.60
CA ARG A 1012 29.11 22.66 -49.63
C ARG A 1012 30.62 22.53 -49.77
N MET A 1013 31.33 22.40 -48.64
CA MET A 1013 32.72 21.98 -48.58
C MET A 1013 32.84 20.69 -47.78
N MET A 1014 33.56 19.70 -48.31
CA MET A 1014 33.78 18.42 -47.64
C MET A 1014 35.24 17.99 -47.74
N VAL A 1015 35.75 17.38 -46.68
CA VAL A 1015 36.99 16.60 -46.69
C VAL A 1015 36.62 15.14 -46.48
N SER A 1016 37.00 14.26 -47.40
CA SER A 1016 36.73 12.82 -47.27
C SER A 1016 38.01 12.01 -47.43
N GLY A 1017 38.14 10.89 -46.74
CA GLY A 1017 39.36 10.09 -46.82
C GLY A 1017 39.30 8.84 -45.94
N SER A 1018 40.47 8.24 -45.70
CA SER A 1018 40.62 7.23 -44.66
C SER A 1018 41.89 7.47 -43.84
N MET A 1019 41.95 6.89 -42.65
CA MET A 1019 43.12 6.99 -41.79
C MET A 1019 44.36 6.34 -42.42
N LYS A 1020 44.23 5.19 -43.10
CA LYS A 1020 45.33 4.67 -43.95
C LYS A 1020 45.62 5.61 -45.10
N GLY A 1021 44.61 6.24 -45.69
CA GLY A 1021 44.76 7.28 -46.70
C GLY A 1021 45.62 8.44 -46.24
N ILE A 1022 45.40 8.94 -45.02
CA ILE A 1022 46.19 10.02 -44.42
C ILE A 1022 47.61 9.53 -44.12
N THR A 1023 47.73 8.43 -43.36
CA THR A 1023 49.02 7.94 -42.82
C THR A 1023 49.96 7.36 -43.88
N SER A 1024 49.41 6.70 -44.91
CA SER A 1024 50.19 6.22 -46.06
C SER A 1024 50.37 7.29 -47.14
N VAL A 1025 49.71 8.42 -46.95
CA VAL A 1025 49.63 9.54 -47.86
C VAL A 1025 49.13 9.17 -49.25
N GLY A 1026 47.96 8.55 -49.27
CA GLY A 1026 47.23 8.15 -50.46
C GLY A 1026 47.73 6.88 -51.13
N LYS A 1027 48.76 6.22 -50.57
CA LYS A 1027 49.31 4.97 -51.10
C LYS A 1027 48.49 3.74 -50.73
N GLN A 1028 47.73 3.82 -49.64
CA GLN A 1028 46.85 2.78 -49.10
C GLN A 1028 45.58 3.44 -48.54
N GLY A 1029 44.43 2.75 -48.59
CA GLY A 1029 43.15 3.32 -48.14
C GLY A 1029 42.54 4.34 -49.13
N LYS A 1030 41.48 5.02 -48.72
CA LYS A 1030 40.84 6.08 -49.53
C LYS A 1030 41.70 7.35 -49.43
N THR A 1031 42.23 7.82 -50.57
CA THR A 1031 43.04 9.03 -50.59
C THR A 1031 42.24 10.24 -50.08
N PRO A 1032 42.78 11.04 -49.13
CA PRO A 1032 42.06 12.19 -48.62
C PRO A 1032 41.87 13.26 -49.71
N LYS A 1033 40.67 13.82 -49.80
CA LYS A 1033 40.27 14.79 -50.82
C LYS A 1033 39.50 15.95 -50.19
N LEU A 1034 39.84 17.16 -50.59
CA LEU A 1034 39.00 18.34 -50.40
C LEU A 1034 38.06 18.48 -51.60
N SER A 1035 36.76 18.63 -51.35
CA SER A 1035 35.74 18.86 -52.36
C SER A 1035 34.99 20.16 -52.06
N ILE A 1036 34.89 21.05 -53.04
CA ILE A 1036 34.12 22.30 -52.96
C ILE A 1036 33.05 22.25 -54.04
N THR A 1037 31.80 22.25 -53.63
CA THR A 1037 30.65 22.35 -54.51
C THR A 1037 30.12 23.78 -54.48
N CYS A 1038 30.03 24.41 -55.66
CA CYS A 1038 29.52 25.76 -55.81
C CYS A 1038 28.64 25.87 -57.05
N LYS A 1039 27.69 26.79 -57.00
CA LYS A 1039 26.82 27.18 -58.09
C LYS A 1039 27.47 28.31 -58.88
N LEU A 1040 27.64 28.11 -60.20
CA LEU A 1040 28.09 29.13 -61.16
C LEU A 1040 26.95 29.39 -62.14
N GLY A 1041 26.35 30.58 -62.08
CA GLY A 1041 25.08 30.88 -62.77
C GLY A 1041 23.95 29.95 -62.30
N ASN A 1042 23.42 29.11 -63.21
CA ASN A 1042 22.39 28.11 -62.90
C ASN A 1042 22.93 26.66 -62.85
N GLN A 1043 24.24 26.45 -62.90
CA GLN A 1043 24.86 25.13 -62.92
C GLN A 1043 25.68 24.87 -61.65
N MET A 1044 25.64 23.63 -61.16
CA MET A 1044 26.42 23.17 -60.02
C MET A 1044 27.75 22.59 -60.49
N HIS A 1045 28.85 23.07 -59.90
CA HIS A 1045 30.20 22.62 -60.18
C HIS A 1045 30.82 22.07 -58.89
N THR A 1046 31.52 20.93 -58.99
CA THR A 1046 32.28 20.37 -57.88
C THR A 1046 33.75 20.31 -58.25
N TYR A 1047 34.57 20.98 -57.47
CA TYR A 1047 36.01 21.00 -57.61
C TYR A 1047 36.62 20.11 -56.54
N THR A 1048 37.53 19.22 -56.91
CA THR A 1048 38.18 18.30 -55.97
C THR A 1048 39.68 18.43 -56.05
N ALA A 1049 40.35 18.40 -54.91
CA ALA A 1049 41.80 18.36 -54.82
C ALA A 1049 42.24 17.28 -53.83
N THR A 1050 43.18 16.47 -54.29
CA THR A 1050 43.74 15.36 -53.50
C THR A 1050 44.81 15.88 -52.55
N ILE A 1051 44.74 15.48 -51.28
CA ILE A 1051 45.73 15.81 -50.26
C ILE A 1051 46.89 14.81 -50.38
N GLY A 1052 48.05 15.25 -50.89
CA GLY A 1052 49.21 14.41 -51.24
C GLY A 1052 50.46 14.60 -50.36
N PRO A 1053 51.54 13.80 -50.57
CA PRO A 1053 52.62 13.59 -49.60
C PRO A 1053 53.72 14.63 -49.46
N ALA A 1054 53.70 15.70 -50.25
CA ALA A 1054 54.79 16.67 -50.21
C ALA A 1054 54.32 18.07 -50.60
N GLU A 1055 54.67 19.03 -49.75
CA GLU A 1055 54.84 20.47 -50.02
C GLU A 1055 53.64 21.35 -50.37
N ASN A 1056 52.42 20.83 -50.41
CA ASN A 1056 51.24 21.70 -50.49
C ASN A 1056 50.64 21.89 -49.09
N ASN A 1057 51.00 23.00 -48.41
CA ASN A 1057 50.19 23.53 -47.31
C ASN A 1057 48.71 23.54 -47.76
N PHE A 1058 47.78 23.42 -46.81
CA PHE A 1058 46.34 23.55 -47.08
C PHE A 1058 46.04 24.76 -48.00
N ASP A 1059 46.77 25.87 -47.80
CA ASP A 1059 46.77 27.06 -48.67
C ASP A 1059 47.06 26.78 -50.15
N HIS A 1060 48.02 25.91 -50.48
CA HIS A 1060 48.36 25.56 -51.86
C HIS A 1060 47.27 24.69 -52.51
N LEU A 1061 46.64 23.82 -51.73
CA LEU A 1061 45.53 22.96 -52.17
C LEU A 1061 44.28 23.79 -52.46
N VAL A 1062 43.93 24.66 -51.51
CA VAL A 1062 42.85 25.64 -51.64
C VAL A 1062 43.13 26.59 -52.81
N LYS A 1063 44.36 27.08 -52.98
CA LYS A 1063 44.76 27.95 -54.10
C LYS A 1063 44.64 27.26 -55.45
N GLY A 1064 44.99 25.97 -55.56
CA GLY A 1064 44.81 25.19 -56.79
C GLY A 1064 43.34 25.07 -57.20
N VAL A 1065 42.48 24.72 -56.24
CA VAL A 1065 41.02 24.66 -56.44
C VAL A 1065 40.46 26.03 -56.81
N LEU A 1066 40.88 27.09 -56.10
CA LEU A 1066 40.47 28.47 -56.38
C LEU A 1066 40.97 28.97 -57.74
N GLN A 1067 42.11 28.49 -58.25
CA GLN A 1067 42.61 28.82 -59.58
C GLN A 1067 41.79 28.20 -60.69
N ASP A 1068 41.38 26.93 -60.54
CA ASP A 1068 40.51 26.28 -61.53
C ASP A 1068 39.10 26.88 -61.48
N LEU A 1069 38.58 27.15 -60.28
CA LEU A 1069 37.37 27.93 -60.09
C LEU A 1069 37.47 29.32 -60.76
N ALA A 1070 38.58 30.05 -60.57
CA ALA A 1070 38.79 31.37 -61.18
C ALA A 1070 38.81 31.32 -62.72
N LYS A 1071 39.40 30.29 -63.33
CA LYS A 1071 39.41 30.13 -64.80
C LYS A 1071 37.99 29.95 -65.34
N ASP A 1072 37.16 29.16 -64.67
CA ASP A 1072 35.79 28.92 -65.10
C ASP A 1072 34.90 30.14 -64.86
N VAL A 1073 35.12 30.87 -63.76
CA VAL A 1073 34.51 32.20 -63.56
C VAL A 1073 34.91 33.16 -64.67
N ILE A 1074 36.18 33.22 -65.08
CA ILE A 1074 36.65 34.08 -66.18
C ILE A 1074 36.01 33.69 -67.51
N LYS A 1075 35.81 32.40 -67.82
CA LYS A 1075 35.13 31.99 -69.06
C LYS A 1075 33.66 32.42 -69.13
N LEU A 1076 33.04 32.65 -67.98
CA LEU A 1076 31.64 33.08 -67.88
C LEU A 1076 31.46 34.56 -68.28
N PHE A 1077 32.53 35.35 -68.33
CA PHE A 1077 32.56 36.80 -68.60
C PHE A 1077 33.43 37.15 -69.81
#